data_AF-A0A210PWG6-F1
#
_entry.id   AF-A0A210PWG6-F1
#
_cell.length_a   1.000
_cell.length_b   1.000
_cell.length_c   1.000
_cell.angle_alpha   90.00
_cell.angle_beta   90.00
_cell.angle_gamma   90.00
#
_symmetry.space_group_name_H-M   'P 1'
#
loop_
_entity.id
_entity.type
_entity.pdbx_description
1 polymer ?
#
loop_
_entity_poly.entity_id
_entity_poly.type
_entity_poly.pdbx_seq_one_letter_code
_entity_poly.pdbx_strand_id
1 'polypeptide(L)'
;MKETVSEDLFITFAKQIESNARSAGMTNEIRKQSREIVEYLFDTEDFCKNAAFLETIKSIRFVEPSVVQQVHKEICPQFGCENLIQFCDSVPQSLSTLVWTNTPVLPRYVHTNWIGLGILREPPLLKVLSHTHSVCDSINKKLQDRKRETKFARISESVINGLMTKIYEYLHKHCVGNPETKRMLSETPLVHIREEEIYVSAKQVSIAFGGKKPIPPYLVEIPLHYGRYKELFQYIGTTDSVTLSQYSEVLLRIQAEVKSNMLGPDHIRDVLTALRSIMSLLEEKSLADIERSMEEVETFFLPTSKKTLAKSTDLVFVDKPKLRLRVMQNADHGILCVHSLTDCHKQEDLILRLPENLKPRVLSSIVHECLLSSSNYTKPDTKVEQLGAFLVSSRFLNVIKKIGKFSDEDFDSYRQRLLQLQLVSLSEITTFLTVDGRQIPDTEAPQKCFYSVEKREPKLYFVANDQGVRLWLQDVGQTLFGTLSDCVDNKIAPEKIRELVDYMDYPERFQKYCDEFLDEEENEEDESLAYFPGKLVPLDLHELLENEITLLKVGDLVAYEKFDPLIDGDETDTSTGAVFIFSRIIQILPAASPNEWLQKYEVSFGQGINDTVVSLRLYKVKYPETSTTMELVLHQFGHDSATPLNRDNIFDEIIDTLSEAWKLDNADRKRIMKRLLLLWHPDNNFGKGSTHQKFCKDVTQFILDVMQRLNEGEQFGTTRFSSTDGRKKRQKETRDYSDWRYGKCSEKLQAFGDRVSSMHRENHRHFTESYAVKRPNVPNPQPAEAKRWFRQAEMDFKCGVNSLKLNNTTGCGCQSKEDYNWICFKFHQACEKACKAYMYCIDERKVTHSHNLRSIIPSVAGNEQLAVWIQDVETLVGSYSRMRYPDVMDYPKIPGTSYTEEQATTLKGLTAKIMEEIENKL
;
A
#
# COMPACT_ATOMS: atom_id res chain seq x y z
N MET A 1 -75.61 25.85 38.44
CA MET A 1 -75.28 24.71 39.30
C MET A 1 -73.92 24.19 38.85
N LYS A 2 -72.91 24.18 39.72
CA LYS A 2 -71.70 23.39 39.48
C LYS A 2 -72.09 21.96 39.80
N GLU A 3 -72.43 21.16 38.79
CA GLU A 3 -72.56 19.72 38.99
C GLU A 3 -71.14 19.19 39.31
N THR A 4 -70.92 18.81 40.55
CA THR A 4 -69.72 18.06 40.95
C THR A 4 -69.82 16.68 40.32
N VAL A 5 -68.96 16.40 39.33
CA VAL A 5 -68.90 15.10 38.67
C VAL A 5 -68.40 14.08 39.70
N SER A 6 -69.18 13.03 39.96
CA SER A 6 -68.76 11.94 40.85
C SER A 6 -67.73 11.04 40.16
N GLU A 7 -66.95 10.29 40.95
CA GLU A 7 -65.93 9.36 40.42
C GLU A 7 -66.51 8.33 39.44
N ASP A 8 -67.68 7.75 39.74
CA ASP A 8 -68.37 6.80 38.88
C ASP A 8 -68.84 7.44 37.56
N LEU A 9 -69.32 8.68 37.63
CA LEU A 9 -69.74 9.43 36.46
C LEU A 9 -68.52 9.78 35.58
N PHE A 10 -67.39 10.14 36.20
CA PHE A 10 -66.13 10.36 35.51
C PHE A 10 -65.65 9.10 34.78
N ILE A 11 -65.64 7.94 35.45
CA ILE A 11 -65.27 6.65 34.83
C ILE A 11 -66.19 6.32 33.65
N THR A 12 -67.48 6.58 33.78
CA THR A 12 -68.46 6.36 32.70
C THR A 12 -68.16 7.24 31.49
N PHE A 13 -67.88 8.53 31.70
CA PHE A 13 -67.47 9.43 30.63
C PHE A 13 -66.16 9.00 29.97
N ALA A 14 -65.15 8.61 30.73
CA ALA A 14 -63.87 8.14 30.21
C ALA A 14 -64.04 6.88 29.32
N LYS A 15 -64.86 5.91 29.75
CA LYS A 15 -65.19 4.71 28.96
C LYS A 15 -66.02 5.04 27.72
N GLN A 16 -66.90 6.03 27.80
CA GLN A 16 -67.70 6.49 26.66
C GLN A 16 -66.80 7.13 25.60
N ILE A 17 -65.86 7.99 26.00
CA ILE A 17 -64.87 8.60 25.10
C ILE A 17 -64.01 7.50 24.43
N GLU A 18 -63.54 6.51 25.19
CA GLU A 18 -62.81 5.36 24.66
C GLU A 18 -63.64 4.57 23.63
N SER A 19 -64.90 4.25 23.94
CA SER A 19 -65.81 3.54 23.04
C SER A 19 -66.10 4.33 21.76
N ASN A 20 -66.35 5.63 21.90
CA ASN A 20 -66.60 6.54 20.76
C ASN A 20 -65.38 6.63 19.85
N ALA A 21 -64.17 6.69 20.41
CA ALA A 21 -62.93 6.67 19.66
C ALA A 21 -62.71 5.36 18.90
N ARG A 22 -63.08 4.22 19.49
CA ARG A 22 -63.02 2.92 18.81
C ARG A 22 -64.00 2.81 17.65
N SER A 23 -65.21 3.40 17.76
CA SER A 23 -66.24 3.28 16.73
C SER A 23 -66.12 4.31 15.60
N ALA A 24 -65.74 5.56 15.92
CA ALA A 24 -65.76 6.68 14.98
C ALA A 24 -64.35 7.13 14.56
N GLY A 25 -63.29 6.57 15.14
CA GLY A 25 -61.91 7.03 14.96
C GLY A 25 -61.63 8.34 15.71
N MET A 26 -60.40 8.84 15.58
CA MET A 26 -59.95 10.05 16.28
C MET A 26 -60.46 11.34 15.63
N THR A 27 -61.69 11.76 15.96
CA THR A 27 -62.29 13.02 15.48
C THR A 27 -61.84 14.22 16.31
N ASN A 28 -61.98 15.45 15.76
CA ASN A 28 -61.69 16.68 16.51
C ASN A 28 -62.57 16.83 17.76
N GLU A 29 -63.80 16.32 17.73
CA GLU A 29 -64.71 16.33 18.88
C GLU A 29 -64.20 15.41 19.99
N ILE A 30 -63.75 14.20 19.66
CA ILE A 30 -63.16 13.26 20.63
C ILE A 30 -61.88 13.83 21.25
N ARG A 31 -61.02 14.50 20.46
CA ARG A 31 -59.82 15.17 20.98
C ARG A 31 -60.16 16.27 21.98
N LYS A 32 -61.19 17.07 21.68
CA LYS A 32 -61.67 18.12 22.58
C LYS A 32 -62.22 17.52 23.88
N GLN A 33 -63.08 16.51 23.78
CA GLN A 33 -63.63 15.80 24.93
C GLN A 33 -62.53 15.17 25.81
N SER A 34 -61.54 14.54 25.17
CA SER A 34 -60.36 13.97 25.85
C SER A 34 -59.55 15.02 26.60
N ARG A 35 -59.34 16.20 26.02
CA ARG A 35 -58.62 17.29 26.69
C ARG A 35 -59.37 17.82 27.90
N GLU A 36 -60.66 18.15 27.73
CA GLU A 36 -61.48 18.73 28.79
C GLU A 36 -61.61 17.77 29.99
N ILE A 37 -61.79 16.47 29.74
CA ILE A 37 -61.91 15.48 30.83
C ILE A 37 -60.58 15.27 31.56
N VAL A 38 -59.44 15.37 30.87
CA VAL A 38 -58.11 15.25 31.48
C VAL A 38 -57.75 16.51 32.27
N GLU A 39 -58.07 17.70 31.77
CA GLU A 39 -57.91 18.95 32.54
C GLU A 39 -58.77 18.91 33.81
N TYR A 40 -60.05 18.51 33.70
CA TYR A 40 -60.92 18.34 34.86
C TYR A 40 -60.40 17.34 35.90
N LEU A 41 -59.77 16.24 35.44
CA LEU A 41 -59.14 15.25 36.33
C LEU A 41 -58.07 15.91 37.20
N PHE A 42 -57.19 16.73 36.61
CA PHE A 42 -56.08 17.36 37.33
C PHE A 42 -56.49 18.59 38.13
N ASP A 43 -57.57 19.27 37.75
CA ASP A 43 -58.14 20.42 38.49
C ASP A 43 -58.93 20.00 39.74
N THR A 44 -59.34 18.73 39.84
CA THR A 44 -60.14 18.21 40.95
C THR A 44 -59.26 17.52 42.00
N GLU A 45 -58.88 18.26 43.05
CA GLU A 45 -57.94 17.79 44.08
C GLU A 45 -58.36 16.51 44.83
N ASP A 46 -59.66 16.22 44.96
CA ASP A 46 -60.12 15.06 45.73
C ASP A 46 -59.91 13.73 45.00
N PHE A 47 -59.86 13.73 43.66
CA PHE A 47 -59.63 12.52 42.87
C PHE A 47 -58.21 11.94 43.05
N CYS A 48 -57.21 12.77 43.37
CA CYS A 48 -55.85 12.28 43.58
C CYS A 48 -55.69 11.45 44.86
N LYS A 49 -56.64 11.57 45.80
CA LYS A 49 -56.60 10.90 47.11
C LYS A 49 -57.23 9.51 47.07
N ASN A 50 -58.03 9.19 46.04
CA ASN A 50 -58.73 7.92 45.93
C ASN A 50 -57.94 6.90 45.09
N ALA A 51 -57.27 5.98 45.77
CA ALA A 51 -56.47 4.95 45.10
C ALA A 51 -57.30 3.99 44.22
N ALA A 52 -58.52 3.62 44.62
CA ALA A 52 -59.37 2.69 43.86
C ALA A 52 -59.85 3.32 42.54
N PHE A 53 -60.17 4.61 42.58
CA PHE A 53 -60.47 5.40 41.39
C PHE A 53 -59.26 5.48 40.44
N LEU A 54 -58.08 5.84 40.95
CA LEU A 54 -56.86 5.94 40.14
C LEU A 54 -56.44 4.60 39.51
N GLU A 55 -56.60 3.50 40.24
CA GLU A 55 -56.35 2.14 39.75
C GLU A 55 -57.27 1.78 38.58
N THR A 56 -58.51 2.28 38.57
CA THR A 56 -59.46 2.05 37.48
C THR A 56 -59.18 2.97 36.30
N ILE A 57 -58.89 4.25 36.55
CA ILE A 57 -58.74 5.27 35.51
C ILE A 57 -57.45 5.10 34.72
N LYS A 58 -56.37 4.60 35.34
CA LYS A 58 -55.03 4.54 34.73
C LYS A 58 -54.97 3.67 33.48
N SER A 59 -55.85 2.66 33.35
CA SER A 59 -55.89 1.72 32.23
C SER A 59 -56.89 2.08 31.13
N ILE A 60 -57.77 3.07 31.35
CA ILE A 60 -58.77 3.46 30.35
C ILE A 60 -58.08 4.30 29.26
N ARG A 61 -58.34 3.99 27.99
CA ARG A 61 -57.76 4.73 26.86
C ARG A 61 -58.62 5.92 26.47
N PHE A 62 -58.51 6.99 27.25
CA PHE A 62 -59.27 8.23 27.01
C PHE A 62 -58.39 9.47 26.81
N VAL A 63 -57.06 9.34 26.86
CA VAL A 63 -56.11 10.46 26.76
C VAL A 63 -55.65 10.65 25.30
N GLU A 64 -55.66 11.88 24.81
CA GLU A 64 -55.12 12.22 23.49
C GLU A 64 -53.59 12.05 23.49
N PRO A 65 -53.01 11.22 22.59
CA PRO A 65 -51.57 11.08 22.51
C PRO A 65 -50.91 12.37 22.02
N SER A 66 -49.75 12.70 22.59
CA SER A 66 -48.91 13.76 22.04
C SER A 66 -48.35 13.35 20.68
N VAL A 67 -48.38 14.26 19.71
CA VAL A 67 -47.77 14.05 18.41
C VAL A 67 -46.30 14.48 18.46
N VAL A 68 -45.37 13.57 18.17
CA VAL A 68 -43.95 13.93 18.04
C VAL A 68 -43.70 14.80 16.79
N GLN A 69 -42.60 15.55 16.80
CA GLN A 69 -42.22 16.41 15.69
C GLN A 69 -42.15 15.62 14.38
N GLN A 70 -42.53 16.27 13.28
CA GLN A 70 -42.60 15.64 11.96
C GLN A 70 -41.28 14.99 11.56
N VAL A 71 -40.15 15.64 11.89
CA VAL A 71 -38.80 15.13 11.63
C VAL A 71 -38.50 13.79 12.33
N HIS A 72 -39.09 13.52 13.51
CA HIS A 72 -38.93 12.22 14.19
C HIS A 72 -39.80 11.13 13.56
N LYS A 73 -41.00 11.48 13.08
CA LYS A 73 -41.86 10.56 12.33
C LYS A 73 -41.25 10.17 10.99
N GLU A 74 -40.57 11.12 10.35
CA GLU A 74 -39.78 10.87 9.15
C GLU A 74 -38.60 9.93 9.42
N ILE A 75 -38.09 9.82 10.64
CA ILE A 75 -37.07 8.83 11.03
C ILE A 75 -37.72 7.48 11.27
N CYS A 76 -38.65 7.39 12.22
CA CYS A 76 -39.33 6.15 12.60
C CYS A 76 -40.79 6.43 13.03
N PRO A 77 -41.78 5.61 12.64
CA PRO A 77 -43.17 5.79 13.03
C PRO A 77 -43.37 5.87 14.56
N GLN A 78 -44.32 6.71 14.97
CA GLN A 78 -44.67 6.85 16.39
C GLN A 78 -45.63 5.73 16.82
N PHE A 79 -45.37 5.15 17.98
CA PHE A 79 -46.26 4.18 18.61
C PHE A 79 -47.52 4.85 19.17
N GLY A 80 -48.68 4.30 18.83
CA GLY A 80 -49.95 4.65 19.48
C GLY A 80 -50.46 6.07 19.22
N CYS A 81 -50.06 6.74 18.13
CA CYS A 81 -50.52 8.10 17.83
C CYS A 81 -51.88 8.20 17.13
N GLU A 82 -52.46 7.08 16.70
CA GLU A 82 -53.73 7.04 15.95
C GLU A 82 -54.96 6.88 16.86
N ASN A 83 -54.77 6.37 18.08
CA ASN A 83 -55.83 6.04 19.03
C ASN A 83 -55.59 6.74 20.37
N LEU A 84 -56.63 6.81 21.21
CA LEU A 84 -56.48 7.29 22.58
C LEU A 84 -55.56 6.35 23.37
N ILE A 85 -54.82 6.93 24.30
CA ILE A 85 -53.85 6.24 25.14
C ILE A 85 -54.30 6.24 26.60
N GLN A 86 -53.68 5.38 27.39
CA GLN A 86 -53.91 5.25 28.83
C GLN A 86 -52.81 5.98 29.61
N PHE A 87 -52.98 6.22 30.91
CA PHE A 87 -51.93 6.85 31.72
C PHE A 87 -50.82 5.86 32.11
N CYS A 88 -51.18 4.63 32.48
CA CYS A 88 -50.20 3.64 32.89
C CYS A 88 -49.30 3.23 31.72
N ASP A 89 -48.01 3.05 32.00
CA ASP A 89 -46.96 2.73 31.02
C ASP A 89 -46.71 3.81 29.95
N SER A 90 -47.26 5.01 30.12
CA SER A 90 -47.04 6.15 29.24
C SER A 90 -45.94 7.07 29.80
N VAL A 91 -45.23 7.77 28.90
CA VAL A 91 -44.15 8.70 29.28
C VAL A 91 -44.53 10.18 29.07
N PRO A 92 -43.98 11.10 29.87
CA PRO A 92 -44.06 12.53 29.61
C PRO A 92 -43.44 12.92 28.25
N GLN A 93 -43.95 13.99 27.64
CA GLN A 93 -43.44 14.47 26.34
C GLN A 93 -41.94 14.81 26.36
N SER A 94 -41.39 15.23 27.50
CA SER A 94 -39.96 15.54 27.65
C SER A 94 -39.06 14.33 27.38
N LEU A 95 -39.55 13.11 27.63
CA LEU A 95 -38.84 11.85 27.43
C LEU A 95 -39.15 11.19 26.09
N SER A 96 -40.01 11.80 25.27
CA SER A 96 -40.47 11.22 24.00
C SER A 96 -39.31 10.80 23.09
N THR A 97 -38.20 11.56 23.05
CA THR A 97 -37.01 11.29 22.22
C THR A 97 -36.27 9.99 22.57
N LEU A 98 -36.63 9.30 23.64
CA LEU A 98 -35.99 8.05 24.07
C LEU A 98 -36.87 6.81 23.84
N VAL A 99 -38.16 6.96 23.52
CA VAL A 99 -39.10 5.83 23.49
C VAL A 99 -40.30 5.98 22.52
N TRP A 100 -40.36 7.02 21.66
CA TRP A 100 -41.56 7.29 20.86
C TRP A 100 -41.98 6.16 19.90
N THR A 101 -41.08 5.23 19.58
CA THR A 101 -41.34 4.12 18.65
C THR A 101 -42.02 2.93 19.31
N ASN A 102 -42.10 2.87 20.64
CA ASN A 102 -42.63 1.70 21.35
C ASN A 102 -43.40 1.99 22.65
N THR A 103 -43.52 3.27 23.02
CA THR A 103 -44.18 3.71 24.26
C THR A 103 -45.09 4.91 24.00
N PRO A 104 -46.32 4.95 24.56
CA PRO A 104 -47.22 6.09 24.38
C PRO A 104 -46.67 7.37 25.03
N VAL A 105 -46.88 8.51 24.37
CA VAL A 105 -46.37 9.82 24.81
C VAL A 105 -47.53 10.70 25.27
N LEU A 106 -47.48 11.15 26.52
CA LEU A 106 -48.49 12.03 27.10
C LEU A 106 -48.34 13.48 26.62
N PRO A 107 -49.45 14.21 26.47
CA PRO A 107 -49.45 15.62 26.06
C PRO A 107 -49.00 16.55 27.21
N ARG A 108 -48.59 17.78 26.87
CA ARG A 108 -47.99 18.75 27.82
C ARG A 108 -48.91 19.16 28.98
N TYR A 109 -50.22 19.10 28.77
CA TYR A 109 -51.20 19.51 29.78
C TYR A 109 -51.42 18.44 30.87
N VAL A 110 -50.84 17.25 30.73
CA VAL A 110 -50.91 16.19 31.75
C VAL A 110 -49.85 16.42 32.84
N HIS A 111 -50.30 16.58 34.08
CA HIS A 111 -49.42 16.70 35.24
C HIS A 111 -48.86 15.32 35.65
N THR A 112 -47.54 15.19 35.76
CA THR A 112 -46.85 13.90 36.03
C THR A 112 -46.62 13.63 37.52
N ASN A 113 -47.19 14.48 38.39
CA ASN A 113 -46.95 14.46 39.83
C ASN A 113 -47.79 13.40 40.56
N TRP A 114 -48.85 12.87 39.93
CA TRP A 114 -49.75 11.88 40.52
C TRP A 114 -49.18 10.46 40.40
N ILE A 115 -48.73 9.90 41.54
CA ILE A 115 -48.03 8.60 41.60
C ILE A 115 -48.99 7.43 41.25
N GLY A 116 -50.28 7.54 41.57
CA GLY A 116 -51.27 6.47 41.35
C GLY A 116 -51.69 6.22 39.90
N LEU A 117 -51.28 7.06 38.94
CA LEU A 117 -51.65 6.92 37.52
C LEU A 117 -50.71 6.00 36.72
N GLY A 118 -49.62 5.49 37.33
CA GLY A 118 -48.69 4.59 36.65
C GLY A 118 -47.88 5.23 35.52
N ILE A 119 -47.74 6.56 35.51
CA ILE A 119 -46.96 7.32 34.52
C ILE A 119 -45.47 7.07 34.76
N LEU A 120 -44.74 6.72 33.70
CA LEU A 120 -43.32 6.42 33.76
C LEU A 120 -42.49 7.71 33.85
N ARG A 121 -41.96 8.00 35.05
CA ARG A 121 -41.12 9.20 35.28
C ARG A 121 -39.73 9.09 34.68
N GLU A 122 -39.24 7.86 34.48
CA GLU A 122 -38.04 7.54 33.73
C GLU A 122 -38.38 6.48 32.69
N PRO A 123 -37.76 6.53 31.49
CA PRO A 123 -38.04 5.54 30.46
C PRO A 123 -37.40 4.20 30.88
N PRO A 124 -38.12 3.07 30.78
CA PRO A 124 -37.55 1.76 31.11
C PRO A 124 -36.39 1.40 30.19
N LEU A 125 -35.29 0.89 30.74
CA LEU A 125 -34.06 0.59 30.00
C LEU A 125 -34.32 -0.29 28.75
N LEU A 126 -35.08 -1.38 28.90
CA LEU A 126 -35.42 -2.28 27.79
C LEU A 126 -36.20 -1.56 26.67
N LYS A 127 -37.07 -0.61 27.02
CA LYS A 127 -37.81 0.20 26.04
C LYS A 127 -36.87 1.16 25.30
N VAL A 128 -35.91 1.76 25.99
CA VAL A 128 -34.89 2.61 25.36
C VAL A 128 -34.00 1.80 24.43
N LEU A 129 -33.54 0.61 24.85
CA LEU A 129 -32.71 -0.27 24.01
C LEU A 129 -33.45 -0.68 22.71
N SER A 130 -34.70 -1.11 22.84
CA SER A 130 -35.56 -1.43 21.69
C SER A 130 -35.78 -0.21 20.79
N HIS A 131 -36.00 0.96 21.39
CA HIS A 131 -36.17 2.22 20.67
C HIS A 131 -34.92 2.58 19.87
N THR A 132 -33.74 2.54 20.52
CA THR A 132 -32.44 2.78 19.88
C THR A 132 -32.25 1.86 18.69
N HIS A 133 -32.52 0.56 18.84
CA HIS A 133 -32.40 -0.40 17.74
C HIS A 133 -33.32 -0.03 16.57
N SER A 134 -34.60 0.23 16.82
CA SER A 134 -35.56 0.61 15.76
C SER A 134 -35.19 1.92 15.07
N VAL A 135 -34.71 2.92 15.81
CA VAL A 135 -34.27 4.21 15.25
C VAL A 135 -33.05 4.01 14.37
N CYS A 136 -32.00 3.39 14.88
CA CYS A 136 -30.76 3.16 14.15
C CYS A 136 -30.98 2.31 12.88
N ASP A 137 -31.74 1.22 12.98
CA ASP A 137 -32.08 0.36 11.83
C ASP A 137 -32.91 1.11 10.77
N SER A 138 -33.89 1.92 11.20
CA SER A 138 -34.70 2.73 10.28
C SER A 138 -33.86 3.79 9.56
N ILE A 139 -32.92 4.44 10.26
CA ILE A 139 -32.00 5.39 9.64
C ILE A 139 -31.09 4.66 8.64
N ASN A 140 -30.53 3.52 9.02
CA ASN A 140 -29.64 2.74 8.16
C ASN A 140 -30.33 2.29 6.86
N LYS A 141 -31.56 1.75 6.95
CA LYS A 141 -32.37 1.36 5.77
C LYS A 141 -32.60 2.54 4.83
N LYS A 142 -32.98 3.70 5.37
CA LYS A 142 -33.21 4.91 4.57
C LYS A 142 -31.96 5.46 3.90
N LEU A 143 -30.78 5.31 4.53
CA LEU A 143 -29.50 5.66 3.92
C LEU A 143 -29.16 4.71 2.76
N GLN A 144 -29.45 3.42 2.90
CA GLN A 144 -29.26 2.44 1.82
C GLN A 144 -30.21 2.69 0.64
N ASP A 145 -31.48 3.02 0.90
CA ASP A 145 -32.47 3.33 -0.14
C ASP A 145 -32.11 4.62 -0.92
N ARG A 146 -31.49 5.62 -0.27
CA ARG A 146 -30.97 6.82 -0.94
C ARG A 146 -29.93 6.54 -2.02
N LYS A 147 -29.07 5.52 -1.83
CA LYS A 147 -28.08 5.12 -2.84
C LYS A 147 -28.74 4.56 -4.11
N ARG A 148 -30.03 4.21 -4.05
CA ARG A 148 -30.81 3.62 -5.14
C ARG A 148 -31.79 4.58 -5.81
N GLU A 149 -32.31 5.60 -5.11
CA GLU A 149 -33.32 6.53 -5.64
C GLU A 149 -33.13 8.01 -5.22
N THR A 150 -33.24 8.94 -6.19
CA THR A 150 -32.95 10.39 -6.06
C THR A 150 -34.06 11.25 -5.43
N LYS A 151 -35.15 10.68 -4.88
CA LYS A 151 -36.37 11.44 -4.52
C LYS A 151 -36.69 11.61 -3.03
N PHE A 152 -35.87 11.11 -2.10
CA PHE A 152 -36.22 11.19 -0.67
C PHE A 152 -35.87 12.54 -0.02
N ALA A 153 -36.82 13.07 0.76
CA ALA A 153 -36.64 14.29 1.55
C ALA A 153 -35.43 14.15 2.50
N ARG A 154 -34.59 15.18 2.54
CA ARG A 154 -33.36 15.21 3.35
C ARG A 154 -33.72 15.41 4.83
N ILE A 155 -33.67 14.35 5.63
CA ILE A 155 -33.60 14.50 7.10
C ILE A 155 -32.28 15.21 7.41
N SER A 156 -32.34 16.33 8.11
CA SER A 156 -31.17 17.14 8.46
C SER A 156 -30.25 16.38 9.40
N GLU A 157 -28.94 16.42 9.13
CA GLU A 157 -27.89 15.80 9.96
C GLU A 157 -27.92 16.32 11.40
N SER A 158 -28.24 17.60 11.60
CA SER A 158 -28.39 18.21 12.93
C SER A 158 -29.48 17.53 13.77
N VAL A 159 -30.54 17.02 13.13
CA VAL A 159 -31.64 16.32 13.81
C VAL A 159 -31.17 14.95 14.29
N ILE A 160 -30.48 14.20 13.42
CA ILE A 160 -29.92 12.89 13.76
C ILE A 160 -28.90 13.04 14.90
N ASN A 161 -27.97 13.99 14.80
CA ASN A 161 -26.95 14.21 15.83
C ASN A 161 -27.58 14.63 17.17
N GLY A 162 -28.57 15.53 17.14
CA GLY A 162 -29.28 15.95 18.35
C GLY A 162 -30.06 14.81 19.02
N LEU A 163 -30.67 13.94 18.22
CA LEU A 163 -31.37 12.75 18.70
C LEU A 163 -30.39 11.72 19.30
N MET A 164 -29.36 11.36 18.54
CA MET A 164 -28.38 10.35 18.96
C MET A 164 -27.61 10.80 20.20
N THR A 165 -27.32 12.10 20.34
CA THR A 165 -26.71 12.67 21.55
C THR A 165 -27.53 12.33 22.81
N LYS A 166 -28.85 12.54 22.78
CA LYS A 166 -29.73 12.22 23.92
C LYS A 166 -29.76 10.73 24.22
N ILE A 167 -29.78 9.90 23.17
CA ILE A 167 -29.74 8.44 23.31
C ILE A 167 -28.42 8.01 23.96
N TYR A 168 -27.27 8.48 23.45
CA TYR A 168 -25.96 8.13 24.01
C TYR A 168 -25.78 8.62 25.45
N GLU A 169 -26.24 9.82 25.80
CA GLU A 169 -26.22 10.32 27.18
C GLU A 169 -26.98 9.39 28.13
N TYR A 170 -28.16 8.92 27.73
CA TYR A 170 -28.93 7.96 28.52
C TYR A 170 -28.23 6.60 28.60
N LEU A 171 -27.78 6.06 27.46
CA LEU A 171 -27.11 4.74 27.41
C LEU A 171 -25.82 4.74 28.22
N HIS A 172 -25.01 5.80 28.14
CA HIS A 172 -23.78 5.93 28.90
C HIS A 172 -24.03 5.92 30.41
N LYS A 173 -25.11 6.56 30.87
CA LYS A 173 -25.48 6.60 32.29
C LYS A 173 -26.04 5.28 32.84
N HIS A 174 -26.79 4.52 32.01
CA HIS A 174 -27.61 3.40 32.50
C HIS A 174 -27.21 2.01 31.96
N CYS A 175 -26.34 1.90 30.94
CA CYS A 175 -25.99 0.61 30.32
C CYS A 175 -24.63 0.05 30.70
N VAL A 176 -23.65 0.90 31.06
CA VAL A 176 -22.28 0.47 31.34
C VAL A 176 -22.26 -0.45 32.58
N GLY A 177 -21.67 -1.63 32.45
CA GLY A 177 -21.59 -2.64 33.52
C GLY A 177 -22.74 -3.65 33.59
N ASN A 178 -23.75 -3.58 32.71
CA ASN A 178 -24.80 -4.60 32.59
C ASN A 178 -24.55 -5.54 31.38
N PRO A 179 -24.37 -6.86 31.56
CA PRO A 179 -24.04 -7.78 30.46
C PRO A 179 -25.19 -7.98 29.46
N GLU A 180 -26.44 -7.85 29.90
CA GLU A 180 -27.61 -8.03 29.04
C GLU A 180 -27.77 -6.86 28.06
N THR A 181 -27.46 -5.64 28.50
CA THR A 181 -27.43 -4.45 27.63
C THR A 181 -26.29 -4.52 26.62
N LYS A 182 -25.11 -5.03 27.01
CA LYS A 182 -23.98 -5.25 26.11
C LYS A 182 -24.39 -6.12 24.93
N ARG A 183 -25.04 -7.26 25.19
CA ARG A 183 -25.51 -8.18 24.14
C ARG A 183 -26.46 -7.48 23.17
N MET A 184 -27.50 -6.81 23.66
CA MET A 184 -28.50 -6.14 22.81
C MET A 184 -27.91 -5.00 21.97
N LEU A 185 -26.99 -4.21 22.53
CA LEU A 185 -26.36 -3.10 21.82
C LEU A 185 -25.28 -3.56 20.84
N SER A 186 -24.63 -4.70 21.09
CA SER A 186 -23.54 -5.20 20.24
C SER A 186 -23.98 -5.55 18.82
N GLU A 187 -25.25 -5.93 18.64
CA GLU A 187 -25.86 -6.23 17.34
C GLU A 187 -26.57 -5.02 16.72
N THR A 188 -26.73 -3.93 17.49
CA THR A 188 -27.40 -2.73 17.02
C THR A 188 -26.43 -1.90 16.16
N PRO A 189 -26.83 -1.43 14.97
CA PRO A 189 -25.99 -0.56 14.14
C PRO A 189 -25.95 0.84 14.75
N LEU A 190 -25.18 0.99 15.82
CA LEU A 190 -25.25 2.14 16.73
C LEU A 190 -24.39 3.32 16.24
N VAL A 191 -23.30 3.07 15.52
CA VAL A 191 -22.30 4.09 15.17
C VAL A 191 -22.57 4.61 13.76
N HIS A 192 -22.82 5.90 13.62
CA HIS A 192 -22.94 6.57 12.33
C HIS A 192 -21.56 7.03 11.84
N ILE A 193 -21.17 6.57 10.65
CA ILE A 193 -19.97 7.02 9.94
C ILE A 193 -20.42 7.95 8.82
N ARG A 194 -20.16 9.25 9.01
CA ARG A 194 -20.66 10.30 8.11
C ARG A 194 -20.04 10.20 6.73
N GLU A 195 -18.74 9.98 6.67
CA GLU A 195 -17.95 9.96 5.44
C GLU A 195 -18.41 8.86 4.48
N GLU A 196 -18.86 7.74 5.03
CA GLU A 196 -19.28 6.55 4.29
C GLU A 196 -20.83 6.46 4.12
N GLU A 197 -21.56 7.35 4.78
CA GLU A 197 -23.03 7.36 4.90
C GLU A 197 -23.62 6.01 5.36
N ILE A 198 -22.99 5.39 6.37
CA ILE A 198 -23.41 4.07 6.90
C ILE A 198 -23.59 4.10 8.41
N TYR A 199 -24.44 3.20 8.91
CA TYR A 199 -24.45 2.83 10.32
C TYR A 199 -23.86 1.43 10.50
N VAL A 200 -22.98 1.29 11.50
CA VAL A 200 -22.28 0.05 11.81
C VAL A 200 -22.42 -0.32 13.28
N SER A 201 -22.29 -1.60 13.59
CA SER A 201 -22.24 -2.08 14.97
C SER A 201 -20.92 -1.72 15.64
N ALA A 202 -20.89 -1.64 16.98
CA ALA A 202 -19.69 -1.27 17.72
C ALA A 202 -18.48 -2.21 17.48
N LYS A 203 -18.75 -3.49 17.15
CA LYS A 203 -17.72 -4.50 16.84
C LYS A 203 -16.97 -4.21 15.53
N GLN A 204 -17.61 -3.52 14.60
CA GLN A 204 -17.03 -3.12 13.31
C GLN A 204 -16.16 -1.87 13.41
N VAL A 205 -15.93 -1.37 14.62
CA VAL A 205 -15.29 -0.09 14.85
C VAL A 205 -14.02 -0.28 15.67
N SER A 206 -12.95 0.38 15.23
CA SER A 206 -11.70 0.52 15.98
C SER A 206 -11.37 2.00 16.19
N ILE A 207 -10.72 2.33 17.30
CA ILE A 207 -10.27 3.70 17.58
C ILE A 207 -9.03 4.06 16.74
N ALA A 208 -8.12 3.11 16.54
CA ALA A 208 -6.91 3.32 15.76
C ALA A 208 -6.60 2.12 14.84
N PHE A 209 -5.96 2.40 13.72
CA PHE A 209 -5.57 1.38 12.75
C PHE A 209 -4.06 1.07 12.71
N GLY A 210 -3.21 1.90 13.32
CA GLY A 210 -1.77 1.61 13.45
C GLY A 210 -1.08 1.23 12.13
N GLY A 211 -1.41 1.93 11.05
CA GLY A 211 -0.89 1.67 9.69
C GLY A 211 -1.68 0.67 8.84
N LYS A 212 -2.67 -0.03 9.42
CA LYS A 212 -3.58 -0.93 8.69
C LYS A 212 -4.72 -0.11 8.04
N LYS A 213 -5.48 -0.73 7.13
CA LYS A 213 -6.54 -0.02 6.38
C LYS A 213 -7.94 -0.38 6.86
N PRO A 214 -8.86 0.61 6.96
CA PRO A 214 -10.29 0.34 7.10
C PRO A 214 -10.85 -0.30 5.83
N ILE A 215 -11.93 -1.04 5.99
CA ILE A 215 -12.65 -1.74 4.92
C ILE A 215 -14.15 -1.48 5.12
N PRO A 216 -14.67 -0.28 4.78
CA PRO A 216 -16.10 0.01 4.87
C PRO A 216 -16.92 -0.91 3.95
N PRO A 217 -18.12 -1.37 4.37
CA PRO A 217 -18.78 -1.11 5.65
C PRO A 217 -18.34 -2.07 6.78
N TYR A 218 -17.45 -3.02 6.51
CA TYR A 218 -17.14 -4.13 7.42
C TYR A 218 -16.31 -3.72 8.64
N LEU A 219 -15.29 -2.87 8.47
CA LEU A 219 -14.41 -2.41 9.54
C LEU A 219 -14.00 -0.95 9.32
N VAL A 220 -14.28 -0.08 10.28
CA VAL A 220 -14.14 1.38 10.14
C VAL A 220 -13.51 2.02 11.37
N GLU A 221 -12.96 3.22 11.19
CA GLU A 221 -12.40 4.03 12.27
C GLU A 221 -13.48 4.88 12.93
N ILE A 222 -13.45 4.99 14.26
CA ILE A 222 -14.44 5.80 14.97
C ILE A 222 -14.17 7.30 14.77
N PRO A 223 -15.20 8.11 14.42
CA PRO A 223 -15.04 9.56 14.36
C PRO A 223 -14.71 10.19 15.71
N LEU A 224 -13.82 11.19 15.73
CA LEU A 224 -13.32 11.86 16.93
C LEU A 224 -14.41 12.45 17.84
N HIS A 225 -15.54 12.88 17.27
CA HIS A 225 -16.63 13.49 18.04
C HIS A 225 -17.35 12.52 18.99
N TYR A 226 -17.19 11.19 18.78
CA TYR A 226 -17.67 10.17 19.70
C TYR A 226 -16.79 9.99 20.94
N GLY A 227 -15.64 10.66 21.03
CA GLY A 227 -14.70 10.51 22.13
C GLY A 227 -15.31 10.70 23.53
N ARG A 228 -16.35 11.54 23.67
CA ARG A 228 -17.09 11.73 24.93
C ARG A 228 -17.85 10.49 25.42
N TYR A 229 -18.14 9.54 24.53
CA TYR A 229 -18.84 8.30 24.82
C TYR A 229 -17.90 7.07 24.65
N LYS A 230 -16.58 7.29 24.68
CA LYS A 230 -15.57 6.24 24.48
C LYS A 230 -15.84 4.99 25.35
N GLU A 231 -16.11 5.19 26.64
CA GLU A 231 -16.38 4.09 27.58
C GLU A 231 -17.62 3.27 27.17
N LEU A 232 -18.67 3.91 26.66
CA LEU A 232 -19.88 3.22 26.18
C LEU A 232 -19.54 2.36 24.96
N PHE A 233 -18.84 2.90 23.96
CA PHE A 233 -18.52 2.16 22.74
C PHE A 233 -17.53 1.02 23.00
N GLN A 234 -16.52 1.23 23.84
CA GLN A 234 -15.60 0.17 24.28
C GLN A 234 -16.34 -0.94 25.03
N TYR A 235 -17.27 -0.58 25.92
CA TYR A 235 -18.08 -1.55 26.65
C TYR A 235 -18.93 -2.45 25.72
N ILE A 236 -19.48 -1.87 24.65
CA ILE A 236 -20.35 -2.58 23.69
C ILE A 236 -19.56 -3.44 22.70
N GLY A 237 -18.34 -3.04 22.32
CA GLY A 237 -17.46 -3.87 21.46
C GLY A 237 -16.42 -3.16 20.60
N THR A 238 -16.27 -1.84 20.71
CA THR A 238 -15.23 -1.09 19.98
C THR A 238 -13.86 -1.35 20.59
N THR A 239 -12.86 -1.58 19.74
CA THR A 239 -11.47 -1.88 20.14
C THR A 239 -10.59 -0.64 20.12
N ASP A 240 -9.55 -0.58 20.96
CA ASP A 240 -8.58 0.53 20.93
C ASP A 240 -7.70 0.51 19.67
N SER A 241 -7.39 -0.69 19.18
CA SER A 241 -6.65 -0.92 17.93
C SER A 241 -7.25 -2.10 17.18
N VAL A 242 -7.11 -2.13 15.85
CA VAL A 242 -7.58 -3.25 15.03
C VAL A 242 -7.01 -4.60 15.47
N THR A 243 -7.85 -5.62 15.42
CA THR A 243 -7.55 -6.97 15.92
C THR A 243 -7.68 -8.03 14.83
N LEU A 244 -7.11 -9.22 15.08
CA LEU A 244 -7.25 -10.35 14.16
C LEU A 244 -8.70 -10.84 14.08
N SER A 245 -9.44 -10.81 15.19
CA SER A 245 -10.86 -11.16 15.21
C SER A 245 -11.71 -10.21 14.37
N GLN A 246 -11.44 -8.90 14.41
CA GLN A 246 -12.16 -7.93 13.58
C GLN A 246 -11.92 -8.16 12.08
N TYR A 247 -10.68 -8.40 11.64
CA TYR A 247 -10.44 -8.74 10.23
C TYR A 247 -10.96 -10.13 9.84
N SER A 248 -10.99 -11.08 10.78
CA SER A 248 -11.63 -12.40 10.56
C SER A 248 -13.13 -12.26 10.34
N GLU A 249 -13.79 -11.38 11.10
CA GLU A 249 -15.21 -11.03 10.95
C GLU A 249 -15.49 -10.37 9.58
N VAL A 250 -14.57 -9.55 9.05
CA VAL A 250 -14.69 -9.01 7.68
C VAL A 250 -14.78 -10.14 6.66
N LEU A 251 -13.88 -11.13 6.74
CA LEU A 251 -13.88 -12.27 5.83
C LEU A 251 -15.14 -13.14 5.98
N LEU A 252 -15.63 -13.31 7.21
CA LEU A 252 -16.90 -14.00 7.49
C LEU A 252 -18.10 -13.29 6.83
N ARG A 253 -18.18 -11.96 6.94
CA ARG A 253 -19.29 -11.18 6.34
C ARG A 253 -19.27 -11.19 4.82
N ILE A 254 -18.08 -11.02 4.22
CA ILE A 254 -17.93 -11.15 2.77
C ILE A 254 -18.34 -12.56 2.31
N GLN A 255 -17.97 -13.60 3.06
CA GLN A 255 -18.40 -14.96 2.76
C GLN A 255 -19.91 -15.13 2.90
N ALA A 256 -20.56 -14.49 3.87
CA ALA A 256 -22.02 -14.56 4.04
C ALA A 256 -22.77 -13.88 2.88
N GLU A 257 -22.22 -12.77 2.35
CA GLU A 257 -22.78 -12.04 1.21
C GLU A 257 -22.60 -12.79 -0.12
N VAL A 258 -21.38 -13.27 -0.39
CA VAL A 258 -21.02 -13.94 -1.65
C VAL A 258 -21.43 -15.42 -1.65
N LYS A 259 -21.51 -16.05 -0.47
CA LYS A 259 -21.71 -17.49 -0.25
C LYS A 259 -20.60 -18.32 -0.91
N SER A 260 -20.95 -19.35 -1.67
CA SER A 260 -20.01 -20.22 -2.40
C SER A 260 -19.69 -19.73 -3.82
N ASN A 261 -20.05 -18.49 -4.16
CA ASN A 261 -19.81 -17.94 -5.49
C ASN A 261 -18.38 -17.38 -5.63
N MET A 262 -17.95 -17.19 -6.88
CA MET A 262 -16.66 -16.55 -7.18
C MET A 262 -16.68 -15.10 -6.71
N LEU A 263 -15.58 -14.65 -6.08
CA LEU A 263 -15.43 -13.28 -5.60
C LEU A 263 -15.37 -12.30 -6.78
N GLY A 264 -16.19 -11.24 -6.71
CA GLY A 264 -16.11 -10.11 -7.64
C GLY A 264 -14.91 -9.20 -7.35
N PRO A 265 -14.55 -8.26 -8.24
CA PRO A 265 -13.37 -7.40 -8.10
C PRO A 265 -13.31 -6.62 -6.77
N ASP A 266 -14.43 -6.05 -6.33
CA ASP A 266 -14.49 -5.28 -5.08
C ASP A 266 -14.27 -6.17 -3.85
N HIS A 267 -14.95 -7.32 -3.79
CA HIS A 267 -14.75 -8.30 -2.72
C HIS A 267 -13.32 -8.86 -2.70
N ILE A 268 -12.67 -9.03 -3.86
CA ILE A 268 -11.26 -9.43 -3.93
C ILE A 268 -10.38 -8.36 -3.30
N ARG A 269 -10.58 -7.08 -3.63
CA ARG A 269 -9.82 -5.96 -3.03
C ARG A 269 -9.99 -5.95 -1.51
N ASP A 270 -11.20 -6.13 -1.02
CA ASP A 270 -11.52 -6.08 0.40
C ASP A 270 -10.93 -7.29 1.14
N VAL A 271 -11.03 -8.50 0.58
CA VAL A 271 -10.38 -9.73 1.09
C VAL A 271 -8.86 -9.56 1.14
N LEU A 272 -8.23 -9.05 0.09
CA LEU A 272 -6.77 -8.80 0.08
C LEU A 272 -6.36 -7.76 1.11
N THR A 273 -7.16 -6.72 1.31
CA THR A 273 -6.88 -5.69 2.34
C THR A 273 -6.99 -6.27 3.75
N ALA A 274 -7.99 -7.13 4.00
CA ALA A 274 -8.13 -7.85 5.26
C ALA A 274 -6.94 -8.79 5.50
N LEU A 275 -6.56 -9.59 4.49
CA LEU A 275 -5.43 -10.52 4.59
C LEU A 275 -4.10 -9.81 4.80
N ARG A 276 -3.81 -8.73 4.07
CA ARG A 276 -2.61 -7.89 4.30
C ARG A 276 -2.52 -7.42 5.75
N SER A 277 -3.64 -6.96 6.29
CA SER A 277 -3.71 -6.47 7.67
C SER A 277 -3.57 -7.61 8.68
N ILE A 278 -4.17 -8.78 8.41
CA ILE A 278 -3.98 -10.01 9.21
C ILE A 278 -2.52 -10.43 9.21
N MET A 279 -1.85 -10.47 8.05
CA MET A 279 -0.44 -10.89 7.93
C MET A 279 0.48 -9.94 8.71
N SER A 280 0.26 -8.62 8.63
CA SER A 280 0.98 -7.63 9.45
C SER A 280 0.76 -7.87 10.95
N LEU A 281 -0.48 -8.17 11.37
CA LEU A 281 -0.79 -8.44 12.78
C LEU A 281 -0.21 -9.77 13.27
N LEU A 282 -0.17 -10.79 12.40
CA LEU A 282 0.46 -12.08 12.71
C LEU A 282 1.96 -11.91 12.87
N GLU A 283 2.62 -11.11 12.03
CA GLU A 283 4.04 -10.79 12.11
C GLU A 283 4.38 -10.03 13.41
N GLU A 284 3.61 -8.99 13.74
CA GLU A 284 3.86 -8.07 14.87
C GLU A 284 3.58 -8.66 16.26
N LYS A 285 2.56 -9.52 16.40
CA LYS A 285 2.08 -9.99 17.72
C LYS A 285 2.80 -11.24 18.19
N SER A 286 2.86 -11.45 19.51
CA SER A 286 3.33 -12.73 20.09
C SER A 286 2.28 -13.84 19.88
N LEU A 287 2.70 -15.11 19.95
CA LEU A 287 1.77 -16.26 19.82
C LEU A 287 0.64 -16.21 20.87
N ALA A 288 0.94 -15.84 22.11
CA ALA A 288 -0.06 -15.72 23.18
C ALA A 288 -1.09 -14.60 22.90
N ASP A 289 -0.68 -13.51 22.26
CA ASP A 289 -1.59 -12.43 21.87
C ASP A 289 -2.45 -12.80 20.66
N ILE A 290 -1.91 -13.63 19.75
CA ILE A 290 -2.64 -14.20 18.62
C ILE A 290 -3.74 -15.13 19.15
N GLU A 291 -3.42 -16.05 20.05
CA GLU A 291 -4.40 -16.96 20.68
C GLU A 291 -5.52 -16.18 21.36
N ARG A 292 -5.18 -15.20 22.22
CA ARG A 292 -6.18 -14.37 22.89
C ARG A 292 -7.05 -13.57 21.91
N SER A 293 -6.45 -13.05 20.84
CA SER A 293 -7.20 -12.29 19.83
C SER A 293 -8.12 -13.16 18.98
N MET A 294 -7.90 -14.48 18.93
CA MET A 294 -8.63 -15.42 18.09
C MET A 294 -9.52 -16.38 18.92
N GLU A 295 -9.58 -16.22 20.24
CA GLU A 295 -10.32 -17.09 21.16
C GLU A 295 -11.83 -17.16 20.87
N GLU A 296 -12.44 -16.02 20.51
CA GLU A 296 -13.87 -15.92 20.16
C GLU A 296 -14.16 -16.26 18.69
N VAL A 297 -13.13 -16.56 17.88
CA VAL A 297 -13.29 -16.83 16.44
C VAL A 297 -13.54 -18.32 16.22
N GLU A 298 -14.79 -18.68 15.89
CA GLU A 298 -15.15 -20.08 15.62
C GLU A 298 -14.64 -20.58 14.26
N THR A 299 -14.70 -19.73 13.22
CA THR A 299 -14.33 -20.10 11.85
C THR A 299 -13.54 -19.00 11.17
N PHE A 300 -12.42 -19.37 10.56
CA PHE A 300 -11.58 -18.49 9.77
C PHE A 300 -11.66 -18.86 8.29
N PHE A 301 -11.83 -17.86 7.42
CA PHE A 301 -11.98 -18.05 5.98
C PHE A 301 -10.74 -17.59 5.22
N LEU A 302 -10.36 -18.35 4.20
CA LEU A 302 -9.24 -18.04 3.32
C LEU A 302 -9.67 -18.18 1.84
N PRO A 303 -9.07 -17.40 0.93
CA PRO A 303 -9.32 -17.52 -0.49
C PRO A 303 -8.75 -18.82 -1.03
N THR A 304 -9.46 -19.44 -1.95
CA THR A 304 -9.05 -20.66 -2.65
C THR A 304 -8.37 -20.33 -3.97
N SER A 305 -7.65 -21.28 -4.55
CA SER A 305 -7.14 -21.15 -5.94
C SER A 305 -8.23 -20.83 -6.98
N LYS A 306 -9.50 -21.11 -6.68
CA LYS A 306 -10.67 -20.83 -7.55
C LYS A 306 -11.34 -19.47 -7.26
N LYS A 307 -10.68 -18.59 -6.48
CA LYS A 307 -11.20 -17.25 -6.10
C LYS A 307 -12.54 -17.30 -5.37
N THR A 308 -12.74 -18.32 -4.53
CA THR A 308 -13.86 -18.41 -3.58
C THR A 308 -13.32 -18.33 -2.15
N LEU A 309 -14.16 -18.05 -1.15
CA LEU A 309 -13.77 -18.16 0.27
C LEU A 309 -14.19 -19.52 0.83
N ALA A 310 -13.26 -20.22 1.48
CA ALA A 310 -13.51 -21.50 2.15
C ALA A 310 -12.90 -21.48 3.56
N LYS A 311 -13.34 -22.41 4.42
CA LYS A 311 -12.79 -22.52 5.77
C LYS A 311 -11.31 -22.88 5.69
N SER A 312 -10.49 -22.18 6.46
CA SER A 312 -9.04 -22.37 6.49
C SER A 312 -8.64 -23.81 6.79
N THR A 313 -9.34 -24.48 7.72
CA THR A 313 -9.11 -25.89 8.08
C THR A 313 -9.36 -26.89 6.96
N ASP A 314 -10.19 -26.51 5.97
CA ASP A 314 -10.50 -27.35 4.81
C ASP A 314 -9.48 -27.16 3.68
N LEU A 315 -8.55 -26.20 3.85
CA LEU A 315 -7.56 -25.84 2.84
C LEU A 315 -6.17 -26.38 3.15
N VAL A 316 -5.40 -26.51 2.07
CA VAL A 316 -4.00 -26.91 2.12
C VAL A 316 -3.10 -25.75 1.73
N PHE A 317 -2.24 -25.33 2.64
CA PHE A 317 -1.13 -24.41 2.42
C PHE A 317 0.02 -25.14 1.71
N VAL A 318 0.55 -24.53 0.65
CA VAL A 318 1.60 -25.13 -0.18
C VAL A 318 2.97 -24.62 0.26
N ASP A 319 3.65 -25.38 1.10
CA ASP A 319 5.00 -25.09 1.55
C ASP A 319 6.08 -25.57 0.54
N LYS A 320 5.75 -26.57 -0.29
CA LYS A 320 6.68 -27.16 -1.28
C LYS A 320 6.10 -27.11 -2.71
N PRO A 321 6.47 -26.11 -3.54
CA PRO A 321 5.93 -25.95 -4.89
C PRO A 321 6.21 -27.12 -5.84
N LYS A 322 7.38 -27.77 -5.70
CA LYS A 322 7.73 -28.97 -6.48
C LYS A 322 6.80 -30.15 -6.19
N LEU A 323 6.40 -30.35 -4.93
CA LEU A 323 5.41 -31.36 -4.57
C LEU A 323 4.05 -31.01 -5.15
N ARG A 324 3.63 -29.73 -5.10
CA ARG A 324 2.38 -29.27 -5.71
C ARG A 324 2.30 -29.61 -7.21
N LEU A 325 3.35 -29.31 -7.98
CA LEU A 325 3.35 -29.58 -9.44
C LEU A 325 3.09 -31.06 -9.74
N ARG A 326 3.71 -31.95 -8.97
CA ARG A 326 3.59 -33.40 -9.15
C ARG A 326 2.26 -33.95 -8.67
N VAL A 327 1.68 -33.38 -7.60
CA VAL A 327 0.32 -33.71 -7.13
C VAL A 327 -0.72 -33.23 -8.14
N MET A 328 -0.55 -32.06 -8.75
CA MET A 328 -1.58 -31.44 -9.61
C MET A 328 -1.46 -31.82 -11.10
N GLN A 329 -0.44 -32.59 -11.50
CA GLN A 329 -0.16 -32.90 -12.91
C GLN A 329 -1.23 -33.79 -13.57
N ASN A 330 -1.82 -34.74 -12.82
CA ASN A 330 -2.58 -35.85 -13.44
C ASN A 330 -4.04 -36.03 -12.95
N ALA A 331 -4.51 -35.38 -11.87
CA ALA A 331 -5.95 -35.29 -11.52
C ALA A 331 -6.27 -34.24 -10.43
N ASP A 332 -7.54 -33.86 -10.30
CA ASP A 332 -8.06 -33.16 -9.10
C ASP A 332 -8.26 -34.20 -7.97
N HIS A 333 -7.27 -34.34 -7.11
CA HIS A 333 -7.28 -35.28 -5.98
C HIS A 333 -8.13 -34.79 -4.79
N GLY A 334 -9.01 -33.79 -4.99
CA GLY A 334 -9.84 -33.20 -3.94
C GLY A 334 -9.08 -32.29 -2.97
N ILE A 335 -7.83 -31.94 -3.29
CA ILE A 335 -6.99 -31.05 -2.47
C ILE A 335 -7.28 -29.60 -2.88
N LEU A 336 -8.01 -28.88 -2.02
CA LEU A 336 -8.28 -27.46 -2.21
C LEU A 336 -7.17 -26.64 -1.58
N CYS A 337 -6.35 -26.00 -2.40
CA CYS A 337 -5.23 -25.20 -1.92
C CYS A 337 -5.66 -23.76 -1.57
N VAL A 338 -5.00 -23.19 -0.57
CA VAL A 338 -5.02 -21.74 -0.31
C VAL A 338 -4.58 -21.00 -1.58
N HIS A 339 -5.22 -19.90 -1.91
CA HIS A 339 -4.80 -19.01 -2.98
C HIS A 339 -3.40 -18.43 -2.66
N SER A 340 -2.64 -18.10 -3.69
CA SER A 340 -1.35 -17.41 -3.53
C SER A 340 -1.53 -16.16 -2.65
N LEU A 341 -0.79 -16.07 -1.55
CA LEU A 341 -0.83 -14.91 -0.66
C LEU A 341 0.28 -13.89 -1.00
N THR A 342 1.03 -14.10 -2.08
CA THR A 342 2.04 -13.18 -2.63
C THR A 342 1.57 -11.72 -2.70
N ASP A 343 0.30 -11.49 -3.03
CA ASP A 343 -0.29 -10.15 -3.12
C ASP A 343 -0.37 -9.46 -1.76
N CYS A 344 -0.14 -10.17 -0.65
CA CYS A 344 -0.06 -9.61 0.68
C CYS A 344 1.27 -8.90 0.96
N HIS A 345 2.30 -9.08 0.11
CA HIS A 345 3.64 -8.52 0.29
C HIS A 345 4.28 -8.87 1.66
N LYS A 346 3.99 -10.08 2.13
CA LYS A 346 4.48 -10.67 3.39
C LYS A 346 4.80 -12.15 3.16
N GLN A 347 5.57 -12.76 4.06
CA GLN A 347 5.86 -14.19 4.00
C GLN A 347 4.56 -14.99 4.19
N GLU A 348 4.23 -15.89 3.25
CA GLU A 348 2.93 -16.57 3.23
C GLU A 348 2.75 -17.56 4.40
N ASP A 349 3.85 -18.09 4.93
CA ASP A 349 3.89 -19.02 6.06
C ASP A 349 3.49 -18.37 7.40
N LEU A 350 3.41 -17.03 7.48
CA LEU A 350 2.82 -16.34 8.63
C LEU A 350 1.40 -16.84 8.94
N ILE A 351 0.66 -17.31 7.94
CA ILE A 351 -0.68 -17.89 8.13
C ILE A 351 -0.67 -19.15 9.01
N LEU A 352 0.48 -19.83 9.11
CA LEU A 352 0.66 -21.00 9.95
C LEU A 352 0.85 -20.66 11.43
N ARG A 353 0.98 -19.36 11.78
CA ARG A 353 0.99 -18.86 13.17
C ARG A 353 -0.42 -18.78 13.78
N LEU A 354 -1.46 -19.05 13.00
CA LEU A 354 -2.83 -19.15 13.50
C LEU A 354 -2.98 -20.32 14.49
N PRO A 355 -3.94 -20.24 15.43
CA PRO A 355 -4.26 -21.36 16.33
C PRO A 355 -4.58 -22.66 15.57
N GLU A 356 -4.27 -23.82 16.18
CA GLU A 356 -4.43 -25.15 15.56
C GLU A 356 -5.83 -25.40 14.99
N ASN A 357 -6.88 -24.89 15.64
CA ASN A 357 -8.27 -25.04 15.21
C ASN A 357 -8.67 -24.11 14.04
N LEU A 358 -7.81 -23.17 13.66
CA LEU A 358 -8.05 -22.17 12.61
C LEU A 358 -7.02 -22.19 11.48
N LYS A 359 -5.85 -22.82 11.68
CA LYS A 359 -4.79 -22.87 10.69
C LYS A 359 -5.08 -23.88 9.55
N PRO A 360 -4.58 -23.64 8.33
CA PRO A 360 -4.70 -24.59 7.23
C PRO A 360 -3.77 -25.79 7.40
N ARG A 361 -4.07 -26.90 6.72
CA ARG A 361 -3.18 -28.07 6.65
C ARG A 361 -1.96 -27.76 5.77
N VAL A 362 -0.79 -28.32 6.05
CA VAL A 362 0.43 -28.09 5.25
C VAL A 362 0.63 -29.20 4.23
N LEU A 363 0.99 -28.88 2.98
CA LEU A 363 1.12 -29.87 1.90
C LEU A 363 2.16 -30.96 2.23
N SER A 364 3.34 -30.61 2.73
CA SER A 364 4.36 -31.61 3.11
C SER A 364 3.98 -32.51 4.29
N SER A 365 3.01 -32.08 5.12
CA SER A 365 2.49 -32.88 6.23
C SER A 365 1.50 -33.95 5.77
N ILE A 366 0.85 -33.75 4.62
CA ILE A 366 -0.17 -34.65 4.08
C ILE A 366 0.35 -35.48 2.90
N VAL A 367 1.34 -34.96 2.17
CA VAL A 367 1.95 -35.62 1.01
C VAL A 367 3.36 -36.08 1.36
N HIS A 368 3.60 -37.39 1.25
CA HIS A 368 4.92 -37.97 1.45
C HIS A 368 5.42 -38.60 0.17
N GLU A 369 6.69 -38.33 -0.14
CA GLU A 369 7.40 -38.94 -1.26
C GLU A 369 8.10 -40.21 -0.76
N CYS A 370 7.79 -41.34 -1.38
CA CYS A 370 8.30 -42.66 -1.02
C CYS A 370 9.14 -43.23 -2.14
N LEU A 371 10.16 -44.03 -1.79
CA LEU A 371 11.03 -44.69 -2.76
C LEU A 371 10.34 -45.91 -3.35
N LEU A 372 10.29 -46.02 -4.68
CA LEU A 372 9.86 -47.22 -5.36
C LEU A 372 11.00 -48.25 -5.22
N SER A 373 10.74 -49.34 -4.47
CA SER A 373 11.71 -50.36 -4.03
C SER A 373 12.90 -50.56 -4.99
N SER A 374 14.09 -50.07 -4.61
CA SER A 374 15.31 -50.17 -5.43
C SER A 374 16.19 -51.34 -4.99
N SER A 375 16.31 -52.37 -5.83
CA SER A 375 17.18 -53.54 -5.63
C SER A 375 18.50 -53.48 -6.42
N ASN A 376 18.90 -52.31 -6.92
CA ASN A 376 20.06 -52.17 -7.81
C ASN A 376 21.15 -51.29 -7.16
N TYR A 377 21.90 -51.87 -6.22
CA TYR A 377 23.13 -51.27 -5.70
C TYR A 377 24.21 -51.26 -6.78
N THR A 378 24.76 -50.08 -7.09
CA THR A 378 25.92 -49.92 -7.96
C THR A 378 27.20 -49.75 -7.13
N LYS A 379 28.38 -49.86 -7.78
CA LYS A 379 29.69 -49.60 -7.14
C LYS A 379 29.70 -48.20 -6.50
N PRO A 380 30.44 -47.99 -5.39
CA PRO A 380 30.56 -46.68 -4.76
C PRO A 380 31.04 -45.63 -5.75
N ASP A 381 30.37 -44.47 -5.77
CA ASP A 381 30.81 -43.32 -6.57
C ASP A 381 31.85 -42.54 -5.76
N THR A 382 33.06 -42.40 -6.32
CA THR A 382 34.20 -41.72 -5.68
C THR A 382 33.84 -40.30 -5.18
N LYS A 383 32.90 -39.60 -5.84
CA LYS A 383 32.47 -38.25 -5.44
C LYS A 383 31.60 -38.27 -4.19
N VAL A 384 30.72 -39.27 -4.10
CA VAL A 384 29.87 -39.47 -2.92
C VAL A 384 30.71 -39.89 -1.71
N GLU A 385 31.76 -40.69 -1.93
CA GLU A 385 32.74 -41.04 -0.89
C GLU A 385 33.56 -39.82 -0.43
N GLN A 386 34.03 -38.98 -1.35
CA GLN A 386 34.74 -37.73 -1.04
C GLN A 386 33.87 -36.76 -0.24
N LEU A 387 32.60 -36.59 -0.65
CA LEU A 387 31.63 -35.78 0.08
C LEU A 387 31.39 -36.33 1.48
N GLY A 388 31.23 -37.66 1.63
CA GLY A 388 31.09 -38.31 2.93
C GLY A 388 32.28 -38.07 3.85
N ALA A 389 33.50 -38.20 3.31
CA ALA A 389 34.73 -37.92 4.06
C ALA A 389 34.85 -36.44 4.47
N PHE A 390 34.40 -35.52 3.63
CA PHE A 390 34.39 -34.08 3.91
C PHE A 390 33.39 -33.71 5.02
N LEU A 391 32.15 -34.21 4.96
CA LEU A 391 31.09 -33.92 5.93
C LEU A 391 31.41 -34.44 7.35
N VAL A 392 32.19 -35.52 7.43
CA VAL A 392 32.63 -36.12 8.70
C VAL A 392 33.96 -35.52 9.20
N SER A 393 34.60 -34.66 8.41
CA SER A 393 35.88 -34.06 8.78
C SER A 393 35.74 -33.15 10.01
N SER A 394 36.73 -33.19 10.89
CA SER A 394 36.80 -32.30 12.06
C SER A 394 36.81 -30.83 11.67
N ARG A 395 37.33 -30.51 10.48
CA ARG A 395 37.34 -29.17 9.90
C ARG A 395 35.92 -28.68 9.59
N PHE A 396 35.13 -29.46 8.86
CA PHE A 396 33.75 -29.11 8.52
C PHE A 396 32.87 -28.99 9.77
N LEU A 397 32.94 -29.95 10.69
CA LEU A 397 32.16 -29.94 11.93
C LEU A 397 32.48 -28.74 12.83
N ASN A 398 33.76 -28.35 12.95
CA ASN A 398 34.15 -27.18 13.74
C ASN A 398 33.68 -25.86 13.12
N VAL A 399 33.61 -25.78 11.79
CA VAL A 399 33.13 -24.58 11.08
C VAL A 399 31.61 -24.46 11.18
N ILE A 400 30.87 -25.56 11.02
CA ILE A 400 29.42 -25.60 11.28
C ILE A 400 29.12 -25.17 12.73
N LYS A 401 29.90 -25.67 13.70
CA LYS A 401 29.78 -25.29 15.11
C LYS A 401 29.95 -23.78 15.33
N LYS A 402 30.98 -23.18 14.71
CA LYS A 402 31.29 -21.75 14.82
C LYS A 402 30.25 -20.87 14.11
N ILE A 403 29.88 -21.21 12.87
CA ILE A 403 28.94 -20.43 12.06
C ILE A 403 27.54 -20.45 12.68
N GLY A 404 27.09 -21.60 13.17
CA GLY A 404 25.80 -21.73 13.86
C GLY A 404 25.82 -21.27 15.32
N LYS A 405 26.95 -20.76 15.82
CA LYS A 405 27.14 -20.27 17.20
C LYS A 405 26.65 -21.26 18.27
N PHE A 406 26.92 -22.56 18.06
CA PHE A 406 26.50 -23.61 18.98
C PHE A 406 27.41 -23.66 20.21
N SER A 407 26.83 -23.93 21.39
CA SER A 407 27.61 -24.31 22.56
C SER A 407 28.24 -25.71 22.35
N ASP A 408 29.25 -26.04 23.16
CA ASP A 408 29.88 -27.36 23.11
C ASP A 408 28.88 -28.50 23.38
N GLU A 409 27.98 -28.30 24.35
CA GLU A 409 26.98 -29.28 24.76
C GLU A 409 25.85 -29.44 23.75
N ASP A 410 25.37 -28.33 23.15
CA ASP A 410 24.29 -28.38 22.16
C ASP A 410 24.74 -29.06 20.87
N PHE A 411 25.98 -28.77 20.43
CA PHE A 411 26.49 -29.23 19.15
C PHE A 411 26.66 -30.74 19.06
N ASP A 412 26.88 -31.43 20.18
CA ASP A 412 27.11 -32.88 20.18
C ASP A 412 25.90 -33.66 19.64
N SER A 413 24.68 -33.20 19.91
CA SER A 413 23.45 -33.82 19.38
C SER A 413 23.35 -33.69 17.85
N TYR A 414 23.68 -32.51 17.32
CA TYR A 414 23.70 -32.19 15.89
C TYR A 414 24.84 -32.92 15.17
N ARG A 415 26.01 -32.97 15.80
CA ARG A 415 27.18 -33.72 15.34
C ARG A 415 26.84 -35.19 15.17
N GLN A 416 26.16 -35.81 16.14
CA GLN A 416 25.75 -37.21 16.03
C GLN A 416 24.76 -37.43 14.87
N ARG A 417 23.82 -36.50 14.64
CA ARG A 417 22.90 -36.57 13.47
C ARG A 417 23.64 -36.51 12.14
N LEU A 418 24.61 -35.60 11.99
CA LEU A 418 25.43 -35.48 10.78
C LEU A 418 26.30 -36.73 10.56
N LEU A 419 26.83 -37.32 11.63
CA LEU A 419 27.63 -38.56 11.57
C LEU A 419 26.81 -39.80 11.21
N GLN A 420 25.51 -39.80 11.50
CA GLN A 420 24.59 -40.90 11.20
C GLN A 420 24.03 -40.86 9.78
N LEU A 421 24.25 -39.77 9.03
CA LEU A 421 23.79 -39.61 7.65
C LEU A 421 24.57 -40.56 6.71
N GLN A 422 23.86 -41.53 6.11
CA GLN A 422 24.45 -42.46 5.15
C GLN A 422 24.26 -41.95 3.72
N LEU A 423 25.35 -41.77 2.98
CA LEU A 423 25.33 -41.43 1.56
C LEU A 423 25.38 -42.72 0.72
N VAL A 424 24.41 -42.92 -0.19
CA VAL A 424 24.26 -44.16 -0.96
C VAL A 424 24.13 -43.84 -2.45
N SER A 425 24.89 -44.51 -3.31
CA SER A 425 24.76 -44.38 -4.77
C SER A 425 23.88 -45.50 -5.36
N LEU A 426 22.98 -45.14 -6.27
CA LEU A 426 22.09 -46.04 -7.01
C LEU A 426 22.21 -45.79 -8.53
N SER A 427 21.86 -46.79 -9.35
CA SER A 427 21.79 -46.60 -10.81
C SER A 427 20.65 -45.68 -11.21
N GLU A 428 19.51 -45.81 -10.54
CA GLU A 428 18.25 -45.11 -10.85
C GLU A 428 17.48 -44.90 -9.54
N ILE A 429 16.84 -43.74 -9.38
CA ILE A 429 15.96 -43.45 -8.24
C ILE A 429 14.60 -43.09 -8.82
N THR A 430 13.57 -43.87 -8.48
CA THR A 430 12.17 -43.57 -8.82
C THR A 430 11.39 -43.45 -7.53
N THR A 431 10.61 -42.38 -7.40
CA THR A 431 9.76 -42.15 -6.23
C THR A 431 8.30 -42.10 -6.63
N PHE A 432 7.38 -42.22 -5.68
CA PHE A 432 5.94 -42.00 -5.85
C PHE A 432 5.41 -41.17 -4.67
N LEU A 433 4.24 -40.54 -4.84
CA LEU A 433 3.62 -39.73 -3.79
C LEU A 433 2.52 -40.52 -3.08
N THR A 434 2.37 -40.28 -1.78
CA THR A 434 1.26 -40.79 -0.96
C THR A 434 0.53 -39.62 -0.30
N VAL A 435 -0.80 -39.70 -0.17
CA VAL A 435 -1.61 -38.79 0.65
C VAL A 435 -2.24 -39.57 1.78
N ASP A 436 -2.01 -39.17 3.02
CA ASP A 436 -2.53 -39.85 4.22
C ASP A 436 -2.27 -41.38 4.18
N GLY A 437 -1.09 -41.79 3.67
CA GLY A 437 -0.65 -43.18 3.56
C GLY A 437 -1.16 -43.96 2.34
N ARG A 438 -1.93 -43.35 1.43
CA ARG A 438 -2.40 -43.98 0.17
C ARG A 438 -1.62 -43.48 -1.03
N GLN A 439 -1.14 -44.38 -1.89
CA GLN A 439 -0.43 -44.02 -3.12
C GLN A 439 -1.34 -43.22 -4.06
N ILE A 440 -0.82 -42.11 -4.58
CA ILE A 440 -1.44 -41.36 -5.66
C ILE A 440 -1.05 -42.03 -6.99
N PRO A 441 -2.00 -42.55 -7.78
CA PRO A 441 -1.72 -43.12 -9.10
C PRO A 441 -1.02 -42.10 -10.00
N ASP A 442 -0.16 -42.57 -10.91
CA ASP A 442 0.51 -41.74 -11.94
C ASP A 442 1.41 -40.62 -11.39
N THR A 443 1.92 -40.77 -10.16
CA THR A 443 2.91 -39.84 -9.56
C THR A 443 4.34 -40.40 -9.54
N GLU A 444 4.58 -41.55 -10.19
CA GLU A 444 5.91 -42.14 -10.31
C GLU A 444 6.83 -41.24 -11.15
N ALA A 445 7.98 -40.84 -10.59
CA ALA A 445 8.91 -39.97 -11.30
C ALA A 445 10.37 -40.30 -10.96
N PRO A 446 11.29 -40.22 -11.93
CA PRO A 446 12.72 -40.37 -11.68
C PRO A 446 13.28 -39.14 -10.93
N GLN A 447 14.15 -39.38 -9.95
CA GLN A 447 14.84 -38.36 -9.15
C GLN A 447 16.35 -38.50 -9.32
N LYS A 448 17.09 -37.39 -9.22
CA LYS A 448 18.57 -37.39 -9.22
C LYS A 448 19.17 -37.61 -7.83
N CYS A 449 18.43 -37.21 -6.79
CA CYS A 449 18.79 -37.32 -5.38
C CYS A 449 17.52 -37.44 -4.53
N PHE A 450 17.53 -38.29 -3.49
CA PHE A 450 16.38 -38.50 -2.61
C PHE A 450 16.82 -38.75 -1.17
N TYR A 451 16.13 -38.11 -0.21
CA TYR A 451 16.36 -38.31 1.22
C TYR A 451 15.25 -39.17 1.82
N SER A 452 15.62 -40.25 2.52
CA SER A 452 14.67 -41.16 3.18
C SER A 452 14.98 -41.35 4.66
N VAL A 453 13.92 -41.40 5.47
CA VAL A 453 13.97 -41.66 6.92
C VAL A 453 13.25 -42.97 7.28
N GLU A 454 12.82 -43.76 6.29
CA GLU A 454 11.86 -44.88 6.46
C GLU A 454 12.34 -46.02 7.38
N LYS A 455 13.63 -46.09 7.75
CA LYS A 455 14.22 -47.24 8.49
C LYS A 455 14.96 -46.91 9.79
N ARG A 456 14.74 -45.73 10.40
CA ARG A 456 15.53 -45.20 11.55
C ARG A 456 17.00 -44.88 11.24
N GLU A 457 17.44 -45.04 10.00
CA GLU A 457 18.74 -44.59 9.49
C GLU A 457 18.49 -43.55 8.40
N PRO A 458 18.90 -42.28 8.56
CA PRO A 458 18.76 -41.26 7.52
C PRO A 458 19.68 -41.58 6.34
N LYS A 459 19.09 -41.82 5.17
CA LYS A 459 19.81 -42.19 3.93
C LYS A 459 19.58 -41.14 2.86
N LEU A 460 20.67 -40.63 2.29
CA LEU A 460 20.67 -39.73 1.14
C LEU A 460 21.15 -40.53 -0.09
N TYR A 461 20.24 -40.77 -1.02
CA TYR A 461 20.48 -41.53 -2.24
C TYR A 461 20.88 -40.59 -3.38
N PHE A 462 21.91 -40.96 -4.15
CA PHE A 462 22.38 -40.26 -5.34
C PHE A 462 22.33 -41.17 -6.57
N VAL A 463 21.93 -40.62 -7.73
CA VAL A 463 22.12 -41.31 -9.02
C VAL A 463 23.59 -41.19 -9.44
N ALA A 464 24.21 -42.31 -9.79
CA ALA A 464 25.58 -42.34 -10.31
C ALA A 464 25.71 -41.48 -11.59
N ASN A 465 26.73 -40.61 -11.67
CA ASN A 465 26.89 -39.67 -12.77
C ASN A 465 28.37 -39.41 -13.10
N ASP A 466 28.71 -39.39 -14.40
CA ASP A 466 30.07 -39.18 -14.91
C ASP A 466 30.50 -37.70 -14.98
N GLN A 467 29.61 -36.74 -14.73
CA GLN A 467 29.90 -35.30 -14.79
C GLN A 467 30.89 -34.80 -13.72
N GLY A 468 31.65 -33.74 -14.01
CA GLY A 468 32.55 -33.13 -13.01
C GLY A 468 31.82 -32.66 -11.72
N VAL A 469 32.54 -32.65 -10.59
CA VAL A 469 32.00 -32.36 -9.23
C VAL A 469 31.13 -31.10 -9.19
N ARG A 470 31.54 -30.03 -9.88
CA ARG A 470 30.81 -28.75 -9.93
C ARG A 470 29.44 -28.86 -10.61
N LEU A 471 29.36 -29.60 -11.72
CA LEU A 471 28.09 -29.83 -12.44
C LEU A 471 27.20 -30.79 -11.65
N TRP A 472 27.79 -31.80 -11.02
CA TRP A 472 27.10 -32.71 -10.12
C TRP A 472 26.47 -31.99 -8.91
N LEU A 473 27.21 -31.09 -8.24
CA LEU A 473 26.70 -30.26 -7.14
C LEU A 473 25.64 -29.25 -7.61
N GLN A 474 25.69 -28.75 -8.84
CA GLN A 474 24.59 -27.95 -9.39
C GLN A 474 23.28 -28.74 -9.50
N ASP A 475 23.38 -30.04 -9.81
CA ASP A 475 22.23 -30.94 -9.98
C ASP A 475 21.64 -31.45 -8.66
N VAL A 476 22.48 -31.76 -7.66
CA VAL A 476 22.05 -32.38 -6.39
C VAL A 476 22.09 -31.42 -5.19
N GLY A 477 22.70 -30.25 -5.35
CA GLY A 477 23.03 -29.32 -4.27
C GLY A 477 21.82 -28.86 -3.48
N GLN A 478 20.70 -28.52 -4.13
CA GLN A 478 19.52 -28.03 -3.41
C GLN A 478 18.99 -29.05 -2.39
N THR A 479 18.92 -30.33 -2.76
CA THR A 479 18.47 -31.40 -1.86
C THR A 479 19.53 -31.71 -0.79
N LEU A 480 20.80 -31.73 -1.18
CA LEU A 480 21.92 -31.98 -0.26
C LEU A 480 22.04 -30.90 0.82
N PHE A 481 22.13 -29.63 0.43
CA PHE A 481 22.33 -28.51 1.36
C PHE A 481 21.10 -28.27 2.23
N GLY A 482 19.89 -28.47 1.69
CA GLY A 482 18.66 -28.46 2.49
C GLY A 482 18.65 -29.55 3.56
N THR A 483 19.02 -30.79 3.21
CA THR A 483 19.11 -31.90 4.16
C THR A 483 20.16 -31.64 5.25
N LEU A 484 21.30 -31.06 4.89
CA LEU A 484 22.35 -30.70 5.85
C LEU A 484 21.92 -29.56 6.78
N SER A 485 21.15 -28.60 6.29
CA SER A 485 20.55 -27.52 7.08
C SER A 485 19.51 -28.08 8.07
N ASP A 486 18.66 -29.00 7.62
CA ASP A 486 17.69 -29.71 8.48
C ASP A 486 18.38 -30.52 9.58
N CYS A 487 19.54 -31.15 9.29
CA CYS A 487 20.32 -31.87 10.30
C CYS A 487 20.79 -30.97 11.46
N VAL A 488 20.86 -29.65 11.26
CA VAL A 488 21.23 -28.64 12.26
C VAL A 488 20.06 -27.73 12.67
N ASP A 489 18.82 -28.23 12.54
CA ASP A 489 17.57 -27.52 12.85
C ASP A 489 17.45 -26.15 12.15
N ASN A 490 17.91 -26.05 10.90
CA ASN A 490 17.86 -24.85 10.07
C ASN A 490 18.54 -23.61 10.68
N LYS A 491 19.47 -23.80 11.64
CA LYS A 491 20.26 -22.69 12.20
C LYS A 491 21.32 -22.14 11.25
N ILE A 492 21.62 -22.85 10.17
CA ILE A 492 22.55 -22.41 9.13
C ILE A 492 21.84 -22.51 7.80
N ALA A 493 21.73 -21.39 7.09
CA ALA A 493 21.09 -21.33 5.79
C ALA A 493 21.78 -22.28 4.77
N PRO A 494 21.02 -22.97 3.90
CA PRO A 494 21.57 -23.87 2.88
C PRO A 494 22.63 -23.22 1.97
N GLU A 495 22.53 -21.91 1.73
CA GLU A 495 23.46 -21.11 0.91
C GLU A 495 24.85 -21.03 1.57
N LYS A 496 24.89 -20.86 2.90
CA LYS A 496 26.15 -20.91 3.64
C LYS A 496 26.75 -22.31 3.65
N ILE A 497 25.92 -23.35 3.75
CA ILE A 497 26.41 -24.74 3.65
C ILE A 497 26.98 -25.01 2.26
N ARG A 498 26.33 -24.51 1.21
CA ARG A 498 26.83 -24.59 -0.17
C ARG A 498 28.20 -23.95 -0.31
N GLU A 499 28.38 -22.74 0.20
CA GLU A 499 29.66 -22.04 0.16
C GLU A 499 30.77 -22.84 0.84
N LEU A 500 30.48 -23.49 1.97
CA LEU A 500 31.42 -24.38 2.65
C LEU A 500 31.78 -25.62 1.83
N VAL A 501 30.79 -26.21 1.16
CA VAL A 501 30.99 -27.40 0.31
C VAL A 501 31.68 -27.06 -1.01
N ASP A 502 31.55 -25.84 -1.52
CA ASP A 502 32.26 -25.36 -2.72
C ASP A 502 33.80 -25.30 -2.50
N TYR A 503 34.27 -25.28 -1.25
CA TYR A 503 35.69 -25.38 -0.90
C TYR A 503 36.22 -26.82 -0.76
N MET A 504 35.42 -27.85 -1.04
CA MET A 504 35.83 -29.25 -0.97
C MET A 504 37.09 -29.55 -1.80
N ASP A 505 37.29 -28.83 -2.91
CA ASP A 505 38.47 -28.97 -3.80
C ASP A 505 39.69 -28.09 -3.39
N TYR A 506 39.55 -27.14 -2.45
CA TYR A 506 40.61 -26.16 -2.10
C TYR A 506 40.80 -25.97 -0.58
N PRO A 507 41.42 -26.94 0.13
CA PRO A 507 41.54 -26.94 1.60
C PRO A 507 42.34 -25.78 2.19
N GLU A 508 43.27 -25.19 1.44
CA GLU A 508 44.09 -24.05 1.87
C GLU A 508 43.32 -22.71 1.82
N ARG A 509 42.41 -22.55 0.84
CA ARG A 509 41.51 -21.38 0.77
C ARG A 509 40.44 -21.41 1.85
N PHE A 510 39.99 -22.62 2.21
CA PHE A 510 39.06 -22.83 3.32
C PHE A 510 39.61 -22.32 4.66
N GLN A 511 40.92 -22.47 4.91
CA GLN A 511 41.57 -21.97 6.12
C GLN A 511 41.62 -20.45 6.15
N LYS A 512 41.97 -19.81 5.02
CA LYS A 512 42.00 -18.35 4.89
C LYS A 512 40.60 -17.72 5.02
N TYR A 513 39.59 -18.35 4.42
CA TYR A 513 38.18 -17.97 4.55
C TYR A 513 37.70 -18.05 6.00
N CYS A 514 38.16 -19.03 6.78
CA CYS A 514 37.81 -19.15 8.21
C CYS A 514 38.54 -18.15 9.11
N ASP A 515 39.70 -17.65 8.70
CA ASP A 515 40.54 -16.73 9.48
C ASP A 515 40.19 -15.24 9.20
N GLU A 516 39.59 -14.92 8.06
CA GLU A 516 39.17 -13.55 7.67
C GLU A 516 37.70 -13.21 8.02
N PHE A 517 36.85 -14.18 8.40
CA PHE A 517 35.40 -13.98 8.59
C PHE A 517 34.93 -13.71 10.04
N LEU A 518 35.56 -12.75 10.73
CA LEU A 518 35.01 -12.08 11.92
C LEU A 518 35.58 -10.66 11.99
N ASP A 519 35.14 -9.79 11.09
CA ASP A 519 35.00 -8.34 11.26
C ASP A 519 34.72 -7.75 9.88
N GLU A 520 33.45 -7.77 9.47
CA GLU A 520 32.92 -6.78 8.53
C GLU A 520 31.39 -6.78 8.66
N GLU A 521 30.88 -5.65 9.16
CA GLU A 521 29.52 -5.21 8.91
C GLU A 521 29.35 -5.07 7.40
N GLU A 522 28.47 -5.88 6.79
CA GLU A 522 27.89 -5.51 5.51
C GLU A 522 26.39 -5.35 5.65
N ASN A 523 25.98 -4.13 5.31
CA ASN A 523 24.64 -3.68 5.09
C ASN A 523 23.89 -4.68 4.20
N GLU A 524 22.83 -5.27 4.74
CA GLU A 524 21.73 -5.78 3.93
C GLU A 524 20.99 -4.57 3.32
N GLU A 525 21.46 -4.05 2.17
CA GLU A 525 20.52 -3.49 1.20
C GLU A 525 19.85 -4.67 0.49
N ASP A 526 18.87 -5.21 1.21
CA ASP A 526 17.94 -6.23 0.76
C ASP A 526 17.28 -5.83 -0.57
N GLU A 527 17.06 -6.83 -1.42
CA GLU A 527 16.39 -6.77 -2.72
C GLU A 527 14.90 -6.42 -2.55
N SER A 528 14.62 -5.20 -2.09
CA SER A 528 13.25 -4.70 -1.95
C SER A 528 12.73 -4.18 -3.29
N LEU A 529 11.54 -4.66 -3.66
CA LEU A 529 10.69 -4.16 -4.75
C LEU A 529 10.13 -2.74 -4.51
N ALA A 530 10.44 -2.09 -3.37
CA ALA A 530 9.96 -0.74 -3.05
C ALA A 530 10.89 0.34 -3.61
N TYR A 531 10.29 1.41 -4.16
CA TYR A 531 11.02 2.63 -4.50
C TYR A 531 11.48 3.35 -3.23
N PHE A 532 12.80 3.48 -3.05
CA PHE A 532 13.39 4.16 -1.90
C PHE A 532 13.82 5.58 -2.24
N PRO A 533 13.72 6.53 -1.29
CA PRO A 533 14.37 7.82 -1.42
C PRO A 533 15.85 7.66 -1.80
N GLY A 534 16.31 8.42 -2.80
CA GLY A 534 17.69 8.40 -3.31
C GLY A 534 17.90 7.58 -4.58
N LYS A 535 16.99 6.65 -4.92
CA LYS A 535 17.04 5.87 -6.18
C LYS A 535 16.48 6.68 -7.36
N LEU A 536 16.99 6.42 -8.57
CA LEU A 536 16.51 7.03 -9.80
C LEU A 536 15.08 6.55 -10.12
N VAL A 537 14.24 7.44 -10.63
CA VAL A 537 12.89 7.10 -11.09
C VAL A 537 12.99 6.44 -12.46
N PRO A 538 12.52 5.18 -12.61
CA PRO A 538 12.52 4.48 -13.90
C PRO A 538 11.81 5.25 -15.01
N LEU A 539 12.32 5.17 -16.25
CA LEU A 539 11.77 5.92 -17.39
C LEU A 539 10.29 5.60 -17.68
N ASP A 540 9.87 4.37 -17.43
CA ASP A 540 8.49 3.94 -17.62
C ASP A 540 7.52 4.59 -16.63
N LEU A 541 8.01 5.12 -15.50
CA LEU A 541 7.18 5.91 -14.58
C LEU A 541 7.14 7.40 -14.92
N HIS A 542 7.93 7.88 -15.88
CA HIS A 542 7.99 9.32 -16.22
C HIS A 542 6.67 9.83 -16.81
N GLU A 543 5.94 8.97 -17.52
CA GLU A 543 4.60 9.26 -18.04
C GLU A 543 3.55 9.41 -16.93
N LEU A 544 3.80 8.80 -15.77
CA LEU A 544 2.90 8.84 -14.61
C LEU A 544 3.14 10.06 -13.70
N LEU A 545 4.09 10.92 -14.04
CA LEU A 545 4.39 12.13 -13.29
C LEU A 545 3.31 13.18 -13.51
N GLU A 546 2.67 13.59 -12.42
CA GLU A 546 1.62 14.61 -12.45
C GLU A 546 2.20 15.99 -12.78
N ASN A 547 1.77 16.56 -13.89
CA ASN A 547 2.22 17.89 -14.34
C ASN A 547 1.54 19.03 -13.57
N GLU A 548 0.35 18.78 -13.03
CA GLU A 548 -0.37 19.72 -12.14
C GLU A 548 0.39 19.86 -10.81
N ILE A 549 0.43 21.07 -10.27
CA ILE A 549 1.16 21.34 -9.03
C ILE A 549 0.18 21.16 -7.87
N THR A 550 0.12 19.94 -7.34
CA THR A 550 -0.69 19.60 -6.17
C THR A 550 0.07 19.88 -4.87
N LEU A 551 -0.64 20.30 -3.83
CA LEU A 551 -0.05 20.41 -2.48
C LEU A 551 0.33 19.03 -1.95
N LEU A 552 1.59 18.87 -1.57
CA LEU A 552 2.18 17.61 -1.12
C LEU A 552 2.08 17.49 0.40
N LYS A 553 1.92 16.26 0.89
CA LYS A 553 1.79 15.98 2.33
C LYS A 553 3.08 15.41 2.89
N VAL A 554 3.31 15.65 4.18
CA VAL A 554 4.40 15.00 4.92
C VAL A 554 4.23 13.48 4.84
N GLY A 555 5.31 12.79 4.48
CA GLY A 555 5.32 11.35 4.26
C GLY A 555 5.16 10.90 2.81
N ASP A 556 4.72 11.79 1.89
CA ASP A 556 4.57 11.45 0.48
C ASP A 556 5.92 11.08 -0.16
N LEU A 557 5.96 9.98 -0.93
CA LEU A 557 7.07 9.64 -1.82
C LEU A 557 6.83 10.30 -3.18
N VAL A 558 7.74 11.18 -3.58
CA VAL A 558 7.62 12.02 -4.77
C VAL A 558 8.85 11.88 -5.65
N ALA A 559 8.71 12.19 -6.94
CA ALA A 559 9.82 12.30 -7.86
C ALA A 559 10.36 13.73 -7.82
N TYR A 560 11.63 13.87 -7.45
CA TYR A 560 12.37 15.13 -7.48
C TYR A 560 13.13 15.26 -8.79
N GLU A 561 12.84 16.30 -9.57
CA GLU A 561 13.58 16.67 -10.78
C GLU A 561 14.98 17.17 -10.38
N LYS A 562 15.98 16.31 -10.54
CA LYS A 562 17.38 16.64 -10.22
C LYS A 562 18.01 17.48 -11.33
N PHE A 563 17.71 17.14 -12.58
CA PHE A 563 18.27 17.78 -13.76
C PHE A 563 17.35 17.60 -14.96
N ASP A 564 17.08 18.67 -15.70
CA ASP A 564 16.37 18.62 -16.98
C ASP A 564 17.21 19.26 -18.08
N PRO A 565 17.72 18.51 -19.08
CA PRO A 565 18.48 19.07 -20.20
C PRO A 565 17.77 20.21 -20.94
N LEU A 566 16.43 20.20 -21.01
CA LEU A 566 15.65 21.24 -21.70
C LEU A 566 15.64 22.58 -20.94
N ILE A 567 15.92 22.55 -19.63
CA ILE A 567 15.83 23.68 -18.72
C ILE A 567 17.22 24.11 -18.25
N ASP A 568 18.00 23.14 -17.79
CA ASP A 568 19.29 23.27 -17.11
C ASP A 568 20.50 22.98 -18.03
N GLY A 569 20.29 22.45 -19.24
CA GLY A 569 21.34 22.11 -20.21
C GLY A 569 21.67 23.20 -21.24
N ASP A 570 22.77 23.01 -21.97
CA ASP A 570 23.13 23.85 -23.13
C ASP A 570 22.18 23.57 -24.31
N GLU A 571 21.84 24.60 -25.12
CA GLU A 571 20.84 24.51 -26.20
C GLU A 571 21.11 23.42 -27.27
N THR A 572 22.32 22.84 -27.26
CA THR A 572 22.81 21.79 -28.16
C THR A 572 22.58 20.36 -27.66
N ASP A 573 22.39 20.12 -26.36
CA ASP A 573 22.21 18.77 -25.79
C ASP A 573 20.71 18.39 -25.79
N THR A 574 20.27 17.79 -26.89
CA THR A 574 18.83 17.71 -27.27
C THR A 574 18.25 16.30 -27.29
N SER A 575 19.05 15.27 -26.98
CA SER A 575 18.65 13.86 -27.18
C SER A 575 18.22 13.10 -25.92
N THR A 576 18.17 13.72 -24.74
CA THR A 576 17.93 13.00 -23.46
C THR A 576 16.84 13.62 -22.60
N GLY A 577 16.04 12.76 -21.95
CA GLY A 577 14.99 13.16 -21.00
C GLY A 577 15.51 13.65 -19.64
N ALA A 578 14.61 14.21 -18.84
CA ALA A 578 14.92 14.69 -17.49
C ALA A 578 15.24 13.54 -16.51
N VAL A 579 16.08 13.83 -15.52
CA VAL A 579 16.51 12.87 -14.48
C VAL A 579 15.75 13.15 -13.19
N PHE A 580 15.02 12.15 -12.71
CA PHE A 580 14.28 12.22 -11.46
C PHE A 580 14.82 11.22 -10.44
N ILE A 581 14.78 11.61 -9.16
CA ILE A 581 15.14 10.76 -8.03
C ILE A 581 13.95 10.71 -7.08
N PHE A 582 13.66 9.54 -6.49
CA PHE A 582 12.66 9.45 -5.45
C PHE A 582 13.10 10.22 -4.19
N SER A 583 12.21 11.01 -3.61
CA SER A 583 12.43 11.68 -2.33
C SER A 583 11.17 11.61 -1.48
N ARG A 584 11.32 11.75 -0.16
CA ARG A 584 10.20 11.73 0.79
C ARG A 584 10.02 13.09 1.42
N ILE A 585 8.80 13.62 1.45
CA ILE A 585 8.51 14.87 2.15
C ILE A 585 8.64 14.65 3.66
N ILE A 586 9.54 15.39 4.31
CA ILE A 586 9.74 15.36 5.77
C ILE A 586 8.92 16.45 6.44
N GLN A 587 8.94 17.64 5.86
CA GLN A 587 8.31 18.82 6.44
C GLN A 587 7.84 19.80 5.38
N ILE A 588 6.72 20.46 5.64
CA ILE A 588 6.22 21.59 4.84
C ILE A 588 6.71 22.87 5.52
N LEU A 589 7.43 23.72 4.78
CA LEU A 589 7.98 24.96 5.32
C LEU A 589 6.95 26.11 5.20
N PRO A 590 7.01 27.17 6.03
CA PRO A 590 6.08 28.29 5.92
C PRO A 590 6.12 28.96 4.54
N ALA A 591 4.96 29.18 3.92
CA ALA A 591 4.86 29.79 2.59
C ALA A 591 5.32 31.25 2.61
N ALA A 592 6.36 31.58 1.83
CA ALA A 592 6.83 32.96 1.65
C ALA A 592 6.01 33.73 0.58
N SER A 593 5.19 33.03 -0.19
CA SER A 593 4.40 33.56 -1.32
C SER A 593 2.98 32.98 -1.29
N PRO A 594 1.95 33.74 -1.73
CA PRO A 594 0.58 33.22 -1.86
C PRO A 594 0.42 32.18 -2.99
N ASN A 595 1.43 32.00 -3.85
CA ASN A 595 1.40 31.05 -4.96
C ASN A 595 1.83 29.65 -4.49
N GLU A 596 0.91 28.68 -4.59
CA GLU A 596 1.09 27.28 -4.11
C GLU A 596 2.31 26.57 -4.75
N TRP A 597 2.71 26.96 -5.95
CA TRP A 597 3.84 26.40 -6.69
C TRP A 597 5.21 26.86 -6.18
N LEU A 598 5.26 27.94 -5.39
CA LEU A 598 6.47 28.41 -4.69
C LEU A 598 6.58 27.85 -3.27
N GLN A 599 5.67 26.96 -2.87
CA GLN A 599 5.72 26.26 -1.60
C GLN A 599 7.04 25.49 -1.48
N LYS A 600 7.71 25.65 -0.33
CA LYS A 600 8.96 24.95 -0.03
C LYS A 600 8.71 23.74 0.87
N TYR A 601 9.46 22.69 0.62
CA TYR A 601 9.40 21.43 1.35
C TYR A 601 10.82 21.03 1.77
N GLU A 602 10.93 20.45 2.96
CA GLU A 602 12.11 19.69 3.33
C GLU A 602 11.90 18.24 2.89
N VAL A 603 12.85 17.71 2.12
CA VAL A 603 12.77 16.38 1.52
C VAL A 603 13.97 15.52 1.91
N SER A 604 13.73 14.23 2.14
CA SER A 604 14.77 13.22 2.38
C SER A 604 15.08 12.46 1.11
N PHE A 605 16.36 12.27 0.81
CA PHE A 605 16.85 11.40 -0.25
C PHE A 605 17.38 10.06 0.29
N GLY A 606 17.08 9.73 1.55
CA GLY A 606 17.59 8.51 2.19
C GLY A 606 18.99 8.70 2.78
N GLN A 607 19.44 7.71 3.56
CA GLN A 607 20.76 7.66 4.22
C GLN A 607 21.14 8.95 5.01
N GLY A 608 20.14 9.63 5.58
CA GLY A 608 20.33 10.86 6.37
C GLY A 608 20.56 12.15 5.56
N ILE A 609 20.40 12.10 4.23
CA ILE A 609 20.55 13.28 3.36
C ILE A 609 19.19 13.97 3.20
N ASN A 610 19.11 15.23 3.64
CA ASN A 610 17.93 16.09 3.50
C ASN A 610 18.27 17.38 2.75
N ASP A 611 17.32 17.92 1.99
CA ASP A 611 17.45 19.21 1.31
C ASP A 611 16.13 20.00 1.31
N THR A 612 16.21 21.30 1.10
CA THR A 612 15.05 22.19 0.95
C THR A 612 14.78 22.50 -0.51
N VAL A 613 13.60 22.11 -1.01
CA VAL A 613 13.24 22.22 -2.43
C VAL A 613 11.89 22.90 -2.63
N VAL A 614 11.71 23.49 -3.81
CA VAL A 614 10.46 24.17 -4.22
C VAL A 614 9.53 23.17 -4.90
N SER A 615 8.21 23.33 -4.72
CA SER A 615 7.16 22.47 -5.30
C SER A 615 7.30 22.25 -6.81
N LEU A 616 7.80 23.26 -7.55
CA LEU A 616 8.04 23.17 -9.00
C LEU A 616 8.99 22.03 -9.42
N ARG A 617 9.85 21.55 -8.53
CA ARG A 617 10.77 20.44 -8.79
C ARG A 617 10.24 19.09 -8.33
N LEU A 618 9.05 19.06 -7.74
CA LEU A 618 8.44 17.86 -7.17
C LEU A 618 7.26 17.41 -8.04
N TYR A 619 7.20 16.10 -8.27
CA TYR A 619 6.18 15.46 -9.09
C TYR A 619 5.60 14.27 -8.32
N LYS A 620 4.27 14.16 -8.34
CA LYS A 620 3.59 13.00 -7.77
C LYS A 620 3.49 11.90 -8.83
N VAL A 621 3.80 10.67 -8.47
CA VAL A 621 3.60 9.51 -9.37
C VAL A 621 2.15 9.05 -9.23
N LYS A 622 1.36 9.16 -10.31
CA LYS A 622 -0.05 8.75 -10.36
C LYS A 622 -0.16 7.46 -11.16
N TYR A 623 -0.34 6.34 -10.46
CA TYR A 623 -0.55 5.05 -11.12
C TYR A 623 -1.93 5.00 -11.77
N PRO A 624 -2.06 4.45 -13.00
CA PRO A 624 -3.36 4.18 -13.58
C PRO A 624 -4.06 3.14 -12.71
N GLU A 625 -5.21 3.48 -12.14
CA GLU A 625 -6.04 2.51 -11.42
C GLU A 625 -6.40 1.38 -12.39
N THR A 626 -6.09 0.13 -12.04
CA THR A 626 -6.42 -1.04 -12.87
C THR A 626 -7.92 -1.31 -12.86
N SER A 627 -8.65 -0.52 -13.65
CA SER A 627 -10.03 -0.72 -14.04
C SER A 627 -10.08 -0.68 -15.56
N THR A 628 -10.47 -1.79 -16.20
CA THR A 628 -10.78 -1.78 -17.64
C THR A 628 -12.15 -1.15 -17.85
N THR A 629 -12.19 0.18 -17.81
CA THR A 629 -13.11 1.03 -18.59
C THR A 629 -12.42 2.37 -18.75
N MET A 630 -12.42 2.91 -19.97
CA MET A 630 -12.13 4.32 -20.21
C MET A 630 -13.19 5.15 -19.48
N GLU A 631 -12.94 5.47 -18.22
CA GLU A 631 -13.75 6.42 -17.45
C GLU A 631 -12.80 7.37 -16.71
N LEU A 632 -12.56 8.50 -17.38
CA LEU A 632 -12.27 9.83 -16.87
C LEU A 632 -11.98 9.94 -15.36
N VAL A 633 -10.70 10.09 -15.01
CA VAL A 633 -10.29 10.75 -13.76
C VAL A 633 -9.67 12.10 -14.11
N LEU A 634 -10.54 13.10 -14.24
CA LEU A 634 -10.22 14.52 -14.07
C LEU A 634 -10.08 14.82 -12.58
N HIS A 635 -9.07 15.65 -12.23
CA HIS A 635 -9.02 16.62 -11.14
C HIS A 635 -7.53 16.99 -11.00
N GLN A 636 -7.06 18.14 -11.50
CA GLN A 636 -7.35 19.49 -11.00
C GLN A 636 -7.47 20.62 -12.04
N PHE A 637 -7.44 20.38 -13.36
CA PHE A 637 -8.02 21.31 -14.35
C PHE A 637 -9.28 20.72 -14.99
N GLY A 638 -10.41 20.77 -14.27
CA GLY A 638 -11.72 20.46 -14.86
C GLY A 638 -12.72 19.87 -13.88
N HIS A 639 -13.82 20.60 -13.74
CA HIS A 639 -15.09 20.20 -13.14
C HIS A 639 -15.63 18.88 -13.72
N ASP A 640 -16.42 18.20 -12.88
CA ASP A 640 -17.32 17.09 -13.19
C ASP A 640 -17.93 17.17 -14.59
N SER A 641 -17.94 16.01 -15.26
CA SER A 641 -18.63 15.76 -16.51
C SER A 641 -20.15 15.93 -16.37
N ALA A 642 -20.63 17.18 -16.46
CA ALA A 642 -22.02 17.54 -16.80
C ALA A 642 -22.22 19.03 -17.13
N THR A 643 -21.16 19.78 -17.45
CA THR A 643 -21.27 21.22 -17.81
C THR A 643 -20.43 21.52 -19.06
N PRO A 644 -20.87 22.41 -19.97
CA PRO A 644 -20.08 22.77 -21.15
C PRO A 644 -18.72 23.32 -20.70
N LEU A 645 -17.61 22.80 -21.24
CA LEU A 645 -16.26 23.36 -21.00
C LEU A 645 -16.30 24.85 -21.33
N ASN A 646 -16.19 25.71 -20.31
CA ASN A 646 -16.10 27.14 -20.53
C ASN A 646 -14.68 27.47 -20.99
N ARG A 647 -14.47 27.47 -22.31
CA ARG A 647 -13.21 27.80 -23.01
C ARG A 647 -12.56 29.07 -22.46
N ASP A 648 -13.38 30.08 -22.17
CA ASP A 648 -12.91 31.41 -21.78
C ASP A 648 -12.28 31.38 -20.38
N ASN A 649 -12.84 30.60 -19.46
CA ASN A 649 -12.27 30.43 -18.12
C ASN A 649 -10.88 29.78 -18.15
N ILE A 650 -10.68 28.78 -19.02
CA ILE A 650 -9.40 28.07 -19.18
C ILE A 650 -8.36 29.02 -19.78
N PHE A 651 -8.75 29.81 -20.78
CA PHE A 651 -7.86 30.78 -21.41
C PHE A 651 -7.46 31.90 -20.43
N ASP A 652 -8.39 32.38 -19.62
CA ASP A 652 -8.12 33.35 -18.55
C ASP A 652 -7.13 32.79 -17.53
N GLU A 653 -7.31 31.53 -17.10
CA GLU A 653 -6.42 30.87 -16.14
C GLU A 653 -5.01 30.64 -16.69
N ILE A 654 -4.88 30.29 -17.97
CA ILE A 654 -3.58 30.17 -18.67
C ILE A 654 -2.86 31.50 -18.71
N ILE A 655 -3.58 32.59 -19.07
CA ILE A 655 -3.01 33.94 -19.07
C ILE A 655 -2.53 34.32 -17.67
N ASP A 656 -3.37 34.12 -16.66
CA ASP A 656 -3.04 34.47 -15.27
C ASP A 656 -1.80 33.68 -14.80
N THR A 657 -1.74 32.37 -15.08
CA THR A 657 -0.61 31.49 -14.73
C THR A 657 0.69 31.89 -15.43
N LEU A 658 0.65 32.11 -16.74
CA LEU A 658 1.84 32.51 -17.52
C LEU A 658 2.32 33.91 -17.15
N SER A 659 1.40 34.83 -16.84
CA SER A 659 1.74 36.19 -16.40
C SER A 659 2.47 36.18 -15.05
N GLU A 660 2.07 35.31 -14.11
CA GLU A 660 2.82 35.12 -12.87
C GLU A 660 4.16 34.41 -13.12
N ALA A 661 4.20 33.41 -14.02
CA ALA A 661 5.43 32.70 -14.37
C ALA A 661 6.52 33.63 -14.96
N TRP A 662 6.11 34.67 -15.71
CA TRP A 662 7.03 35.67 -16.27
C TRP A 662 7.70 36.58 -15.23
N LYS A 663 7.26 36.53 -13.97
CA LYS A 663 7.91 37.22 -12.85
C LYS A 663 9.03 36.40 -12.21
N LEU A 664 9.14 35.11 -12.54
CA LEU A 664 10.16 34.21 -12.02
C LEU A 664 11.45 34.26 -12.85
N ASP A 665 12.49 33.57 -12.36
CA ASP A 665 13.69 33.35 -13.14
C ASP A 665 13.44 32.47 -14.38
N ASN A 666 14.43 32.41 -15.27
CA ASN A 666 14.27 31.72 -16.54
C ASN A 666 14.02 30.21 -16.38
N ALA A 667 14.58 29.58 -15.34
CA ALA A 667 14.50 28.14 -15.15
C ALA A 667 13.11 27.74 -14.63
N ASP A 668 12.60 28.42 -13.60
CA ASP A 668 11.28 28.16 -13.03
C ASP A 668 10.17 28.55 -14.00
N ARG A 669 10.35 29.64 -14.76
CA ARG A 669 9.44 30.01 -15.86
C ARG A 669 9.35 28.89 -16.90
N LYS A 670 10.49 28.34 -17.35
CA LYS A 670 10.53 27.22 -18.30
C LYS A 670 9.88 25.94 -17.73
N ARG A 671 10.02 25.66 -16.43
CA ARG A 671 9.34 24.52 -15.76
C ARG A 671 7.83 24.62 -15.86
N ILE A 672 7.28 25.81 -15.63
CA ILE A 672 5.83 26.06 -15.71
C ILE A 672 5.34 25.95 -17.15
N MET A 673 6.08 26.54 -18.09
CA MET A 673 5.79 26.41 -19.52
C MET A 673 5.76 24.93 -19.95
N LYS A 674 6.77 24.14 -19.57
CA LYS A 674 6.85 22.71 -19.85
C LYS A 674 5.65 21.95 -19.27
N ARG A 675 5.32 22.16 -17.99
CA ARG A 675 4.19 21.51 -17.31
C ARG A 675 2.84 21.86 -17.96
N LEU A 676 2.61 23.12 -18.32
CA LEU A 676 1.39 23.56 -19.01
C LEU A 676 1.25 22.93 -20.40
N LEU A 677 2.34 22.87 -21.18
CA LEU A 677 2.34 22.24 -22.49
C LEU A 677 2.10 20.73 -22.40
N LEU A 678 2.66 20.05 -21.41
CA LEU A 678 2.41 18.62 -21.17
C LEU A 678 0.96 18.37 -20.73
N LEU A 679 0.42 19.19 -19.83
CA LEU A 679 -0.95 19.07 -19.33
C LEU A 679 -1.99 19.14 -20.45
N TRP A 680 -1.85 20.12 -21.35
CA TRP A 680 -2.79 20.35 -22.44
C TRP A 680 -2.40 19.66 -23.75
N HIS A 681 -1.37 18.81 -23.74
CA HIS A 681 -0.90 18.14 -24.94
C HIS A 681 -2.01 17.25 -25.54
N PRO A 682 -2.22 17.28 -26.87
CA PRO A 682 -3.24 16.46 -27.53
C PRO A 682 -3.08 14.95 -27.31
N ASP A 683 -1.83 14.46 -27.20
CA ASP A 683 -1.54 13.04 -27.04
C ASP A 683 -1.94 12.52 -25.65
N ASN A 684 -1.79 13.33 -24.59
CA ASN A 684 -2.25 13.01 -23.23
C ASN A 684 -3.78 12.86 -23.11
N ASN A 685 -4.53 13.36 -24.09
CA ASN A 685 -5.99 13.41 -24.07
C ASN A 685 -6.63 12.59 -25.21
N PHE A 686 -5.86 11.70 -25.84
CA PHE A 686 -6.27 10.90 -27.00
C PHE A 686 -7.53 10.05 -26.76
N GLY A 687 -7.72 9.56 -25.53
CA GLY A 687 -8.86 8.70 -25.16
C GLY A 687 -10.22 9.41 -24.99
N LYS A 688 -10.28 10.74 -25.09
CA LYS A 688 -11.49 11.53 -24.76
C LYS A 688 -12.29 12.00 -25.99
N GLY A 689 -11.98 11.45 -27.18
CA GLY A 689 -12.68 11.74 -28.43
C GLY A 689 -12.10 12.91 -29.24
N SER A 690 -12.36 12.92 -30.54
CA SER A 690 -11.75 13.84 -31.51
C SER A 690 -12.04 15.33 -31.25
N THR A 691 -13.22 15.65 -30.70
CA THR A 691 -13.59 17.02 -30.32
C THR A 691 -12.73 17.55 -29.17
N HIS A 692 -12.46 16.72 -28.15
CA HIS A 692 -11.64 17.10 -27.00
C HIS A 692 -10.16 17.22 -27.39
N GLN A 693 -9.66 16.33 -28.26
CA GLN A 693 -8.32 16.43 -28.81
C GLN A 693 -8.11 17.74 -29.60
N LYS A 694 -9.11 18.13 -30.40
CA LYS A 694 -9.07 19.42 -31.13
C LYS A 694 -9.04 20.61 -30.15
N PHE A 695 -9.83 20.53 -29.07
CA PHE A 695 -9.81 21.54 -28.01
C PHE A 695 -8.45 21.65 -27.33
N CYS A 696 -7.83 20.53 -26.92
CA CYS A 696 -6.47 20.52 -26.35
C CYS A 696 -5.41 21.10 -27.30
N LYS A 697 -5.55 20.83 -28.62
CA LYS A 697 -4.70 21.44 -29.64
C LYS A 697 -4.88 22.96 -29.69
N ASP A 698 -6.11 23.45 -29.65
CA ASP A 698 -6.42 24.87 -29.61
C ASP A 698 -5.85 25.51 -28.32
N VAL A 699 -5.95 24.84 -27.17
CA VAL A 699 -5.37 25.31 -25.89
C VAL A 699 -3.84 25.34 -25.93
N THR A 700 -3.19 24.30 -26.45
CA THR A 700 -1.72 24.26 -26.60
C THR A 700 -1.22 25.42 -27.45
N GLN A 701 -1.96 25.76 -28.49
CA GLN A 701 -1.62 26.83 -29.43
C GLN A 701 -1.90 28.21 -28.82
N PHE A 702 -2.94 28.32 -28.01
CA PHE A 702 -3.18 29.48 -27.16
C PHE A 702 -2.06 29.70 -26.14
N ILE A 703 -1.56 28.64 -25.49
CA ILE A 703 -0.41 28.72 -24.57
C ILE A 703 0.82 29.31 -25.30
N LEU A 704 1.16 28.80 -26.49
CA LEU A 704 2.29 29.31 -27.28
C LEU A 704 2.10 30.78 -27.72
N ASP A 705 0.88 31.16 -28.11
CA ASP A 705 0.53 32.54 -28.47
C ASP A 705 0.70 33.51 -27.29
N VAL A 706 0.20 33.14 -26.11
CA VAL A 706 0.38 33.95 -24.88
C VAL A 706 1.86 34.07 -24.52
N MET A 707 2.63 32.98 -24.62
CA MET A 707 4.07 32.99 -24.37
C MET A 707 4.82 33.90 -25.34
N GLN A 708 4.44 33.92 -26.62
CA GLN A 708 5.00 34.83 -27.63
C GLN A 708 4.70 36.29 -27.27
N ARG A 709 3.45 36.61 -26.93
CA ARG A 709 3.01 37.97 -26.57
C ARG A 709 3.70 38.49 -25.31
N LEU A 710 3.88 37.63 -24.31
CA LEU A 710 4.68 37.96 -23.12
C LEU A 710 6.17 38.20 -23.45
N ASN A 711 6.75 37.45 -24.39
CA ASN A 711 8.11 37.70 -24.87
C ASN A 711 8.23 39.03 -25.64
N GLU A 712 7.16 39.46 -26.33
CA GLU A 712 7.07 40.76 -26.98
C GLU A 712 6.79 41.92 -26.01
N GLY A 713 6.64 41.62 -24.71
CA GLY A 713 6.46 42.62 -23.65
C GLY A 713 5.01 43.02 -23.40
N GLU A 714 4.04 42.29 -23.94
CA GLU A 714 2.63 42.54 -23.68
C GLU A 714 2.28 42.24 -22.22
N GLN A 715 1.52 43.14 -21.59
CA GLN A 715 1.03 42.96 -20.22
C GLN A 715 -0.47 42.70 -20.23
N PHE A 716 -0.86 41.53 -19.76
CA PHE A 716 -2.27 41.19 -19.58
C PHE A 716 -2.78 41.88 -18.31
N GLY A 717 -3.81 42.73 -18.45
CA GLY A 717 -4.37 43.46 -17.31
C GLY A 717 -4.86 42.53 -16.21
N THR A 718 -4.31 42.68 -15.00
CA THR A 718 -4.86 42.07 -13.78
C THR A 718 -6.11 42.83 -13.33
N THR A 719 -7.14 42.10 -12.89
CA THR A 719 -8.38 42.59 -12.26
C THR A 719 -8.23 43.95 -11.56
N ARG A 720 -8.95 44.98 -12.04
CA ARG A 720 -9.05 46.29 -11.36
C ARG A 720 -10.06 46.22 -10.21
N PHE A 721 -9.73 46.81 -9.07
CA PHE A 721 -10.70 47.05 -7.99
C PHE A 721 -11.59 48.25 -8.35
N SER A 722 -12.87 48.00 -8.64
CA SER A 722 -13.88 49.06 -8.72
C SER A 722 -14.51 49.26 -7.35
N SER A 723 -14.56 50.50 -6.87
CA SER A 723 -15.21 50.89 -5.61
C SER A 723 -16.57 51.49 -5.91
N THR A 724 -17.64 50.74 -5.63
CA THR A 724 -18.98 51.29 -5.44
C THR A 724 -19.58 50.72 -4.15
N ASP A 725 -19.94 51.62 -3.25
CA ASP A 725 -20.70 51.39 -2.01
C ASP A 725 -20.20 50.28 -1.08
N GLY A 726 -19.07 50.53 -0.39
CA GLY A 726 -18.72 49.93 0.90
C GLY A 726 -18.51 48.41 0.95
N ARG A 727 -18.71 47.68 -0.15
CA ARG A 727 -18.49 46.23 -0.27
C ARG A 727 -17.56 45.97 -1.45
N LYS A 728 -16.31 45.59 -1.15
CA LYS A 728 -15.36 45.11 -2.16
C LYS A 728 -15.91 43.81 -2.77
N LYS A 729 -16.47 43.86 -3.99
CA LYS A 729 -16.74 42.67 -4.81
C LYS A 729 -15.63 42.52 -5.86
N ARG A 730 -15.03 41.32 -5.93
CA ARG A 730 -14.20 40.91 -7.07
C ARG A 730 -15.11 40.79 -8.30
N GLN A 731 -14.96 41.66 -9.29
CA GLN A 731 -15.48 41.44 -10.63
C GLN A 731 -14.28 41.13 -11.54
N LYS A 732 -14.20 39.89 -12.04
CA LYS A 732 -13.27 39.53 -13.12
C LYS A 732 -13.89 40.09 -14.41
N GLU A 733 -13.22 41.03 -15.09
CA GLU A 733 -13.59 41.35 -16.46
C GLU A 733 -13.33 40.09 -17.28
N THR A 734 -14.39 39.39 -17.67
CA THR A 734 -14.31 38.24 -18.56
C THR A 734 -13.82 38.72 -19.91
N ARG A 735 -12.64 38.25 -20.34
CA ARG A 735 -12.07 38.56 -21.64
C ARG A 735 -12.88 37.84 -22.72
N ASP A 736 -13.14 38.50 -23.83
CA ASP A 736 -13.84 37.90 -24.97
C ASP A 736 -12.84 37.20 -25.89
N TYR A 737 -13.04 35.91 -26.12
CA TYR A 737 -12.18 35.05 -26.94
C TYR A 737 -12.89 34.56 -28.22
N SER A 738 -14.08 35.08 -28.55
CA SER A 738 -14.85 34.66 -29.72
C SER A 738 -14.05 34.79 -31.03
N ASP A 739 -13.18 35.79 -31.10
CA ASP A 739 -12.42 36.14 -32.30
C ASP A 739 -10.97 35.60 -32.30
N TRP A 740 -10.56 34.88 -31.25
CA TRP A 740 -9.20 34.34 -31.18
C TRP A 740 -8.97 33.29 -32.29
N ARG A 741 -7.83 33.44 -32.98
CA ARG A 741 -7.32 32.49 -33.98
C ARG A 741 -5.86 32.17 -33.69
N TYR A 742 -5.36 31.10 -34.30
CA TYR A 742 -3.95 30.72 -34.24
C TYR A 742 -3.04 31.92 -34.53
N GLY A 743 -2.34 32.38 -33.49
CA GLY A 743 -1.37 33.47 -33.58
C GLY A 743 -0.06 33.04 -34.23
N LYS A 744 0.82 34.01 -34.52
CA LYS A 744 2.18 33.71 -35.01
C LYS A 744 3.05 33.30 -33.81
N CYS A 745 3.63 32.11 -33.87
CA CYS A 745 4.63 31.65 -32.89
C CYS A 745 6.04 31.79 -33.47
N SER A 746 7.01 32.28 -32.69
CA SER A 746 8.41 32.30 -33.12
C SER A 746 8.97 30.87 -33.27
N GLU A 747 9.96 30.71 -34.17
CA GLU A 747 10.64 29.42 -34.39
C GLU A 747 11.24 28.84 -33.10
N LYS A 748 11.75 29.71 -32.20
CA LYS A 748 12.31 29.29 -30.92
C LYS A 748 11.27 28.69 -29.97
N LEU A 749 10.10 29.34 -29.86
CA LEU A 749 9.00 28.87 -29.02
C LEU A 749 8.35 27.61 -29.61
N GLN A 750 8.23 27.55 -30.94
CA GLN A 750 7.74 26.37 -31.64
C GLN A 750 8.68 25.18 -31.43
N ALA A 751 9.99 25.39 -31.59
CA ALA A 751 11.00 24.37 -31.34
C ALA A 751 11.00 23.89 -29.87
N PHE A 752 10.75 24.79 -28.91
CA PHE A 752 10.56 24.40 -27.50
C PHE A 752 9.34 23.50 -27.32
N GLY A 753 8.19 23.88 -27.90
CA GLY A 753 6.98 23.06 -27.88
C GLY A 753 7.19 21.68 -28.51
N ASP A 754 7.78 21.64 -29.70
CA ASP A 754 8.05 20.39 -30.43
C ASP A 754 8.98 19.45 -29.66
N ARG A 755 9.98 20.00 -28.93
CA ARG A 755 10.86 19.23 -28.04
C ARG A 755 10.11 18.63 -26.85
N VAL A 756 9.24 19.40 -26.21
CA VAL A 756 8.36 18.90 -25.12
C VAL A 756 7.49 17.74 -25.64
N SER A 757 6.89 17.91 -26.81
CA SER A 757 6.08 16.86 -27.47
C SER A 757 6.90 15.61 -27.82
N SER A 758 8.13 15.77 -28.31
CA SER A 758 9.01 14.65 -28.65
C SER A 758 9.38 13.84 -27.41
N MET A 759 9.77 14.50 -26.32
CA MET A 759 10.11 13.86 -25.06
C MET A 759 8.92 13.10 -24.47
N HIS A 760 7.72 13.68 -24.51
CA HIS A 760 6.51 13.00 -24.06
C HIS A 760 6.23 11.71 -24.84
N ARG A 761 6.38 11.72 -26.18
CA ARG A 761 6.18 10.52 -27.00
C ARG A 761 7.19 9.41 -26.67
N GLU A 762 8.42 9.77 -26.34
CA GLU A 762 9.43 8.79 -25.92
C GLU A 762 9.10 8.20 -24.54
N ASN A 763 8.70 9.02 -23.58
CA ASN A 763 8.25 8.56 -22.26
C ASN A 763 7.03 7.62 -22.39
N HIS A 764 6.05 7.99 -23.23
CA HIS A 764 4.87 7.17 -23.51
C HIS A 764 5.23 5.83 -24.14
N ARG A 765 6.25 5.80 -25.02
CA ARG A 765 6.77 4.57 -25.61
C ARG A 765 7.39 3.67 -24.54
N HIS A 766 8.26 4.20 -23.68
CA HIS A 766 8.84 3.44 -22.56
C HIS A 766 7.77 2.92 -21.60
N PHE A 767 6.78 3.74 -21.25
CA PHE A 767 5.62 3.33 -20.45
C PHE A 767 4.85 2.18 -21.10
N THR A 768 4.59 2.25 -22.42
CA THR A 768 3.86 1.21 -23.14
C THR A 768 4.67 -0.09 -23.23
N GLU A 769 5.96 -0.01 -23.54
CA GLU A 769 6.83 -1.18 -23.70
C GLU A 769 7.10 -1.92 -22.38
N SER A 770 7.23 -1.18 -21.27
CA SER A 770 7.58 -1.71 -19.94
C SER A 770 6.37 -1.92 -19.03
N TYR A 771 5.65 -0.84 -18.72
CA TYR A 771 4.62 -0.82 -17.69
C TYR A 771 3.27 -1.37 -18.19
N ALA A 772 2.81 -0.97 -19.39
CA ALA A 772 1.50 -1.39 -19.91
C ALA A 772 1.46 -2.87 -20.34
N VAL A 773 2.57 -3.43 -20.84
CA VAL A 773 2.65 -4.81 -21.37
C VAL A 773 3.08 -5.82 -20.28
N LYS A 774 3.35 -5.37 -19.04
CA LYS A 774 3.75 -6.20 -17.88
C LYS A 774 4.85 -7.23 -18.21
N ARG A 775 5.91 -6.79 -18.89
CA ARG A 775 7.04 -7.69 -19.20
C ARG A 775 7.95 -7.80 -17.97
N PRO A 776 8.25 -9.00 -17.46
CA PRO A 776 9.31 -9.15 -16.46
C PRO A 776 10.67 -8.81 -17.08
N ASN A 777 11.54 -8.13 -16.31
CA ASN A 777 12.93 -7.78 -16.66
C ASN A 777 13.13 -6.85 -17.87
N VAL A 778 12.39 -5.74 -17.94
CA VAL A 778 12.69 -4.67 -18.91
C VAL A 778 13.87 -3.82 -18.40
N PRO A 779 14.93 -3.61 -19.22
CA PRO A 779 16.05 -2.73 -18.89
C PRO A 779 15.58 -1.30 -18.55
N ASN A 780 16.23 -0.64 -17.59
CA ASN A 780 15.95 0.76 -17.21
C ASN A 780 17.11 1.68 -17.64
N PRO A 781 17.20 2.07 -18.93
CA PRO A 781 18.25 2.97 -19.40
C PRO A 781 18.07 4.39 -18.81
N GLN A 782 19.17 5.05 -18.46
CA GLN A 782 19.22 6.39 -17.87
C GLN A 782 20.24 7.24 -18.66
N PRO A 783 19.91 7.67 -19.89
CA PRO A 783 20.89 8.21 -20.83
C PRO A 783 21.45 9.59 -20.41
N ALA A 784 20.67 10.41 -19.69
CA ALA A 784 21.17 11.67 -19.15
C ALA A 784 22.20 11.45 -18.02
N GLU A 785 21.98 10.46 -17.14
CA GLU A 785 22.96 10.09 -16.12
C GLU A 785 24.19 9.44 -16.76
N ALA A 786 24.01 8.62 -17.79
CA ALA A 786 25.10 8.08 -18.60
C ALA A 786 26.01 9.20 -19.15
N LYS A 787 25.44 10.22 -19.80
CA LYS A 787 26.19 11.40 -20.28
C LYS A 787 26.89 12.16 -19.16
N ARG A 788 26.30 12.24 -17.96
CA ARG A 788 26.95 12.88 -16.80
C ARG A 788 28.20 12.13 -16.37
N TRP A 789 28.13 10.80 -16.27
CA TRP A 789 29.28 9.95 -15.96
C TRP A 789 30.34 10.00 -17.05
N PHE A 790 29.92 10.00 -18.32
CA PHE A 790 30.83 10.09 -19.46
C PHE A 790 31.59 11.41 -19.50
N ARG A 791 30.93 12.54 -19.23
CA ARG A 791 31.59 13.85 -19.09
C ARG A 791 32.68 13.85 -18.01
N GLN A 792 32.47 13.15 -16.89
CA GLN A 792 33.53 12.99 -15.88
C GLN A 792 34.68 12.12 -16.40
N ALA A 793 34.38 11.04 -17.14
CA ALA A 793 35.40 10.22 -17.79
C ALA A 793 36.27 11.02 -18.77
N GLU A 794 35.67 11.91 -19.56
CA GLU A 794 36.38 12.83 -20.45
C GLU A 794 37.33 13.77 -19.69
N MET A 795 36.87 14.31 -18.57
CA MET A 795 37.70 15.20 -17.74
C MET A 795 38.90 14.43 -17.15
N ASP A 796 38.67 13.21 -16.66
CA ASP A 796 39.72 12.35 -16.12
C ASP A 796 40.74 11.96 -17.20
N PHE A 797 40.25 11.64 -18.41
CA PHE A 797 41.10 11.32 -19.56
C PHE A 797 41.93 12.53 -20.01
N LYS A 798 41.30 13.70 -20.15
CA LYS A 798 41.98 14.97 -20.49
C LYS A 798 43.04 15.31 -19.45
N CYS A 799 42.75 15.10 -18.16
CA CYS A 799 43.71 15.28 -17.07
C CYS A 799 44.92 14.34 -17.22
N GLY A 800 44.69 13.04 -17.44
CA GLY A 800 45.76 12.05 -17.67
C GLY A 800 46.62 12.37 -18.89
N VAL A 801 46.01 12.80 -20.00
CA VAL A 801 46.72 13.23 -21.22
C VAL A 801 47.62 14.43 -20.95
N ASN A 802 47.14 15.42 -20.19
CA ASN A 802 47.93 16.60 -19.85
C ASN A 802 49.12 16.23 -18.94
N SER A 803 48.90 15.40 -17.92
CA SER A 803 49.99 14.89 -17.06
C SER A 803 51.06 14.12 -17.84
N LEU A 804 50.66 13.25 -18.77
CA LEU A 804 51.60 12.49 -19.59
C LEU A 804 52.39 13.40 -20.54
N LYS A 805 51.74 14.41 -21.15
CA LYS A 805 52.42 15.41 -21.99
C LYS A 805 53.47 16.19 -21.20
N LEU A 806 53.12 16.62 -19.99
CA LEU A 806 54.01 17.38 -19.11
C LEU A 806 55.29 16.59 -18.76
N ASN A 807 55.15 15.29 -18.47
CA ASN A 807 56.29 14.41 -18.21
C ASN A 807 57.25 14.29 -19.41
N ASN A 808 56.71 14.34 -20.64
CA ASN A 808 57.44 14.15 -21.88
C ASN A 808 58.10 15.44 -22.40
N THR A 809 57.66 16.61 -21.95
CA THR A 809 58.32 17.90 -22.22
C THR A 809 59.56 18.09 -21.34
N THR A 810 60.74 18.01 -21.95
CA THR A 810 62.03 18.38 -21.35
C THR A 810 62.25 19.90 -21.49
N GLY A 811 61.72 20.73 -20.59
CA GLY A 811 62.07 22.15 -20.67
C GLY A 811 61.36 23.23 -19.85
N CYS A 812 60.49 22.94 -18.88
CA CYS A 812 59.89 24.03 -18.07
C CYS A 812 59.98 23.74 -16.56
N GLY A 813 60.93 24.39 -15.90
CA GLY A 813 61.29 24.18 -14.49
C GLY A 813 60.32 24.76 -13.46
N CYS A 814 59.01 24.77 -13.72
CA CYS A 814 58.02 25.30 -12.77
C CYS A 814 56.78 24.42 -12.54
N GLN A 815 56.68 23.24 -13.16
CA GLN A 815 55.58 22.30 -12.93
C GLN A 815 56.14 20.93 -12.52
N SER A 816 55.72 20.41 -11.37
CA SER A 816 56.16 19.11 -10.85
C SER A 816 55.68 17.99 -11.78
N LYS A 817 56.62 17.19 -12.30
CA LYS A 817 56.31 15.94 -13.01
C LYS A 817 55.50 15.04 -12.09
N GLU A 818 54.47 14.41 -12.63
CA GLU A 818 53.59 13.52 -11.87
C GLU A 818 54.01 12.07 -12.07
N ASP A 819 54.10 11.28 -11.00
CA ASP A 819 54.51 9.87 -11.11
C ASP A 819 53.52 9.05 -11.95
N TYR A 820 54.04 8.07 -12.69
CA TYR A 820 53.25 7.30 -13.66
C TYR A 820 52.10 6.50 -13.01
N ASN A 821 52.16 6.19 -11.71
CA ASN A 821 51.05 5.55 -11.00
C ASN A 821 49.80 6.44 -10.98
N TRP A 822 49.95 7.76 -10.80
CA TRP A 822 48.82 8.71 -10.81
C TRP A 822 48.29 8.96 -12.21
N ILE A 823 49.18 8.97 -13.21
CA ILE A 823 48.78 9.06 -14.62
C ILE A 823 47.98 7.80 -15.01
N CYS A 824 48.45 6.61 -14.63
CA CYS A 824 47.72 5.36 -14.84
C CYS A 824 46.39 5.36 -14.08
N PHE A 825 46.36 5.87 -12.85
CA PHE A 825 45.15 5.97 -12.05
C PHE A 825 44.08 6.85 -12.72
N LYS A 826 44.46 7.99 -13.30
CA LYS A 826 43.55 8.87 -14.05
C LYS A 826 42.94 8.18 -15.27
N PHE A 827 43.74 7.45 -16.04
CA PHE A 827 43.22 6.68 -17.19
C PHE A 827 42.34 5.50 -16.75
N HIS A 828 42.71 4.80 -15.67
CA HIS A 828 41.87 3.75 -15.07
C HIS A 828 40.52 4.32 -14.62
N GLN A 829 40.52 5.48 -13.95
CA GLN A 829 39.30 6.19 -13.53
C GLN A 829 38.44 6.67 -14.70
N ALA A 830 39.05 7.15 -15.78
CA ALA A 830 38.35 7.48 -17.01
C ALA A 830 37.67 6.23 -17.60
N CYS A 831 38.39 5.10 -17.66
CA CYS A 831 37.85 3.82 -18.10
C CYS A 831 36.66 3.36 -17.22
N GLU A 832 36.81 3.39 -15.90
CA GLU A 832 35.76 3.00 -14.94
C GLU A 832 34.48 3.82 -15.15
N LYS A 833 34.62 5.14 -15.19
CA LYS A 833 33.48 6.06 -15.32
C LYS A 833 32.81 5.96 -16.69
N ALA A 834 33.58 5.76 -17.76
CA ALA A 834 33.04 5.49 -19.08
C ALA A 834 32.25 4.17 -19.10
N CYS A 835 32.78 3.11 -18.50
CA CYS A 835 32.06 1.84 -18.40
C CYS A 835 30.78 1.97 -17.57
N LYS A 836 30.80 2.71 -16.44
CA LYS A 836 29.59 3.01 -15.66
C LYS A 836 28.59 3.83 -16.47
N ALA A 837 29.04 4.79 -17.29
CA ALA A 837 28.17 5.50 -18.23
C ALA A 837 27.48 4.53 -19.21
N TYR A 838 28.22 3.58 -19.77
CA TYR A 838 27.63 2.55 -20.63
C TYR A 838 26.60 1.68 -19.91
N MET A 839 26.85 1.31 -18.65
CA MET A 839 25.89 0.57 -17.83
C MET A 839 24.61 1.39 -17.59
N TYR A 840 24.71 2.68 -17.26
CA TYR A 840 23.55 3.57 -17.17
C TYR A 840 22.79 3.68 -18.50
N CYS A 841 23.49 3.64 -19.64
CA CYS A 841 22.86 3.66 -20.96
C CYS A 841 22.05 2.40 -21.26
N ILE A 842 22.46 1.23 -20.73
CA ILE A 842 21.77 -0.04 -20.96
C ILE A 842 20.69 -0.30 -19.90
N ASP A 843 21.08 -0.30 -18.63
CA ASP A 843 20.23 -0.66 -17.50
C ASP A 843 20.87 -0.19 -16.19
N GLU A 844 20.30 0.86 -15.60
CA GLU A 844 20.77 1.43 -14.34
C GLU A 844 20.82 0.41 -13.19
N ARG A 845 19.93 -0.58 -13.19
CA ARG A 845 19.88 -1.62 -12.14
C ARG A 845 21.11 -2.52 -12.13
N LYS A 846 21.88 -2.53 -13.22
CA LYS A 846 23.11 -3.33 -13.35
C LYS A 846 24.37 -2.56 -12.98
N VAL A 847 24.25 -1.26 -12.70
CA VAL A 847 25.41 -0.42 -12.35
C VAL A 847 25.98 -0.88 -11.01
N THR A 848 27.27 -1.20 -10.99
CA THR A 848 27.96 -1.70 -9.79
C THR A 848 28.56 -0.56 -8.97
N HIS A 849 28.53 -0.70 -7.65
CA HIS A 849 29.26 0.18 -6.73
C HIS A 849 30.76 -0.14 -6.66
N SER A 850 31.17 -1.31 -7.18
CA SER A 850 32.58 -1.71 -7.23
C SER A 850 33.41 -0.79 -8.13
N HIS A 851 34.67 -0.60 -7.74
CA HIS A 851 35.70 0.12 -8.51
C HIS A 851 36.58 -0.83 -9.32
N ASN A 852 36.37 -2.14 -9.20
CA ASN A 852 37.13 -3.16 -9.91
C ASN A 852 36.56 -3.36 -11.32
N LEU A 853 37.34 -3.08 -12.37
CA LEU A 853 36.83 -3.21 -13.73
C LEU A 853 36.46 -4.65 -14.09
N ARG A 854 37.06 -5.67 -13.45
CA ARG A 854 36.66 -7.08 -13.64
C ARG A 854 35.21 -7.35 -13.23
N SER A 855 34.72 -6.64 -12.22
CA SER A 855 33.32 -6.75 -11.79
C SER A 855 32.35 -6.09 -12.77
N ILE A 856 32.86 -5.25 -13.69
CA ILE A 856 32.07 -4.58 -14.73
C ILE A 856 31.96 -5.45 -16.00
N ILE A 857 32.93 -6.36 -16.24
CA ILE A 857 32.98 -7.24 -17.43
C ILE A 857 31.65 -7.98 -17.69
N PRO A 858 31.00 -8.62 -16.70
CA PRO A 858 29.73 -9.31 -16.92
C PRO A 858 28.62 -8.39 -17.45
N SER A 859 28.61 -7.13 -17.01
CA SER A 859 27.59 -6.13 -17.40
C SER A 859 27.79 -5.58 -18.82
N VAL A 860 28.96 -5.82 -19.42
CA VAL A 860 29.27 -5.42 -20.80
C VAL A 860 29.42 -6.61 -21.77
N ALA A 861 29.03 -7.82 -21.34
CA ALA A 861 29.18 -9.06 -22.10
C ALA A 861 28.47 -9.06 -23.48
N GLY A 862 27.53 -8.14 -23.72
CA GLY A 862 26.94 -7.91 -25.05
C GLY A 862 27.88 -7.24 -26.07
N ASN A 863 29.06 -6.79 -25.65
CA ASN A 863 30.12 -6.26 -26.50
C ASN A 863 31.45 -6.95 -26.16
N GLU A 864 31.72 -8.08 -26.85
CA GLU A 864 32.91 -8.91 -26.61
C GLU A 864 34.21 -8.10 -26.72
N GLN A 865 34.28 -7.15 -27.66
CA GLN A 865 35.46 -6.31 -27.87
C GLN A 865 35.74 -5.38 -26.69
N LEU A 866 34.67 -4.81 -26.11
CA LEU A 866 34.76 -3.94 -24.93
C LEU A 866 35.22 -4.74 -23.70
N ALA A 867 34.70 -5.96 -23.51
CA ALA A 867 35.10 -6.86 -22.43
C ALA A 867 36.60 -7.22 -22.51
N VAL A 868 37.11 -7.49 -23.71
CA VAL A 868 38.53 -7.76 -23.95
C VAL A 868 39.39 -6.55 -23.57
N TRP A 869 39.05 -5.35 -24.05
CA TRP A 869 39.83 -4.15 -23.72
C TRP A 869 39.83 -3.83 -22.23
N ILE A 870 38.70 -4.03 -21.53
CA ILE A 870 38.63 -3.85 -20.07
C ILE A 870 39.53 -4.86 -19.34
N GLN A 871 39.53 -6.12 -19.79
CA GLN A 871 40.42 -7.15 -19.24
C GLN A 871 41.90 -6.81 -19.50
N ASP A 872 42.22 -6.25 -20.67
CA ASP A 872 43.58 -5.81 -21.00
C ASP A 872 44.03 -4.66 -20.08
N VAL A 873 43.15 -3.71 -19.77
CA VAL A 873 43.42 -2.64 -18.79
C VAL A 873 43.77 -3.22 -17.42
N GLU A 874 42.95 -4.11 -16.88
CA GLU A 874 43.20 -4.75 -15.57
C GLU A 874 44.44 -5.64 -15.57
N THR A 875 44.76 -6.28 -16.69
CA THR A 875 45.98 -7.08 -16.83
C THR A 875 47.23 -6.21 -16.87
N LEU A 876 47.14 -5.02 -17.48
CA LEU A 876 48.26 -4.09 -17.64
C LEU A 876 48.64 -3.37 -16.35
N VAL A 877 47.66 -2.88 -15.57
CA VAL A 877 47.91 -2.04 -14.38
C VAL A 877 47.42 -2.62 -13.05
N GLY A 878 46.65 -3.70 -13.10
CA GLY A 878 46.00 -4.29 -11.93
C GLY A 878 44.85 -3.43 -11.39
N SER A 879 44.27 -3.88 -10.27
CA SER A 879 43.16 -3.18 -9.62
C SER A 879 43.53 -1.76 -9.22
N TYR A 880 42.53 -0.86 -9.18
CA TYR A 880 42.71 0.55 -8.82
C TYR A 880 43.50 0.82 -7.52
N SER A 881 43.42 -0.08 -6.53
CA SER A 881 44.18 0.02 -5.27
C SER A 881 45.70 -0.12 -5.46
N ARG A 882 46.16 -0.92 -6.44
CA ARG A 882 47.60 -1.09 -6.71
C ARG A 882 48.27 0.21 -7.13
N MET A 883 47.56 1.12 -7.78
CA MET A 883 48.15 2.42 -8.16
C MET A 883 48.32 3.40 -6.99
N ARG A 884 47.84 3.05 -5.78
CA ARG A 884 47.76 3.98 -4.64
C ARG A 884 48.33 3.45 -3.34
N TYR A 885 48.24 2.14 -3.07
CA TYR A 885 48.63 1.58 -1.78
C TYR A 885 49.81 0.58 -1.90
N PRO A 886 50.85 0.68 -1.05
CA PRO A 886 51.99 -0.25 -1.05
C PRO A 886 51.69 -1.68 -0.55
N ASP A 887 50.73 -1.84 0.36
CA ASP A 887 50.34 -3.11 1.00
C ASP A 887 49.72 -4.12 0.02
N VAL A 888 49.14 -3.65 -1.08
CA VAL A 888 48.61 -4.49 -2.17
C VAL A 888 49.68 -4.87 -3.22
N MET A 889 50.95 -4.56 -2.94
CA MET A 889 52.11 -4.93 -3.76
C MET A 889 53.05 -5.87 -3.03
N ASP A 890 53.89 -6.59 -3.78
CA ASP A 890 54.96 -7.37 -3.19
C ASP A 890 55.99 -6.43 -2.54
N TYR A 891 56.18 -6.57 -1.23
CA TYR A 891 57.25 -5.87 -0.51
C TYR A 891 58.60 -6.08 -1.23
N PRO A 892 59.44 -5.04 -1.44
CA PRO A 892 59.35 -3.66 -0.93
C PRO A 892 58.77 -2.65 -1.93
N LYS A 893 58.01 -3.09 -2.94
CA LYS A 893 57.53 -2.21 -4.02
C LYS A 893 56.51 -1.19 -3.51
N ILE A 894 56.56 0.01 -4.10
CA ILE A 894 55.56 1.07 -3.89
C ILE A 894 54.95 1.49 -5.23
N PRO A 895 53.71 2.01 -5.26
CA PRO A 895 53.08 2.45 -6.50
C PRO A 895 53.92 3.44 -7.30
N GLY A 896 54.51 4.46 -6.66
CA GLY A 896 55.28 5.50 -7.34
C GLY A 896 56.44 5.00 -8.21
N THR A 897 56.99 3.81 -7.92
CA THR A 897 58.12 3.23 -8.68
C THR A 897 57.72 2.02 -9.54
N SER A 898 56.44 1.61 -9.52
CA SER A 898 56.00 0.34 -10.10
C SER A 898 55.35 0.47 -11.48
N TYR A 899 55.13 1.69 -11.95
CA TYR A 899 54.49 1.98 -13.23
C TYR A 899 55.42 2.75 -14.17
N THR A 900 55.39 2.41 -15.46
CA THR A 900 56.29 3.00 -16.48
C THR A 900 55.55 3.93 -17.45
N GLU A 901 56.31 4.73 -18.19
CA GLU A 901 55.77 5.54 -19.30
C GLU A 901 55.08 4.68 -20.37
N GLU A 902 55.64 3.51 -20.66
CA GLU A 902 55.09 2.56 -21.63
C GLU A 902 53.73 2.04 -21.17
N GLN A 903 53.58 1.70 -19.89
CA GLN A 903 52.30 1.29 -19.31
C GLN A 903 51.28 2.43 -19.37
N ALA A 904 51.67 3.65 -19.00
CA ALA A 904 50.80 4.82 -19.06
C ALA A 904 50.35 5.15 -20.50
N THR A 905 51.26 5.04 -21.47
CA THR A 905 50.99 5.29 -22.89
C THR A 905 50.08 4.21 -23.50
N THR A 906 50.32 2.95 -23.15
CA THR A 906 49.48 1.82 -23.57
C THR A 906 48.08 1.93 -22.97
N LEU A 907 48.00 2.27 -21.67
CA LEU A 907 46.73 2.45 -20.98
C LEU A 907 45.92 3.63 -21.55
N LYS A 908 46.56 4.75 -21.90
CA LYS A 908 45.92 5.86 -22.63
C LYS A 908 45.28 5.37 -23.93
N GLY A 909 46.01 4.56 -24.71
CA GLY A 909 45.52 4.02 -25.99
C GLY A 909 44.31 3.10 -25.82
N LEU A 910 44.34 2.20 -24.83
CA LEU A 910 43.21 1.33 -24.50
C LEU A 910 42.00 2.14 -24.01
N THR A 911 42.22 3.09 -23.10
CA THR A 911 41.16 3.93 -22.54
C THR A 911 40.48 4.76 -23.63
N ALA A 912 41.23 5.31 -24.59
CA ALA A 912 40.66 6.06 -25.72
C ALA A 912 39.73 5.19 -26.58
N LYS A 913 40.14 3.96 -26.89
CA LYS A 913 39.30 3.00 -27.66
C LYS A 913 38.02 2.65 -26.93
N ILE A 914 38.11 2.39 -25.62
CA ILE A 914 36.96 2.10 -24.76
C ILE A 914 35.99 3.28 -24.75
N MET A 915 36.51 4.50 -24.58
CA MET A 915 35.68 5.70 -24.54
C MET A 915 35.01 6.00 -25.89
N GLU A 916 35.72 5.86 -27.00
CA GLU A 916 35.17 6.06 -28.36
C GLU A 916 34.04 5.07 -28.67
N GLU A 917 34.23 3.78 -28.33
CA GLU A 917 33.20 2.75 -28.51
C GLU A 917 31.96 3.01 -27.65
N ILE A 918 32.13 3.55 -26.44
CA ILE A 918 31.03 3.90 -25.55
C ILE A 918 30.32 5.17 -26.02
N GLU A 919 31.07 6.20 -26.45
CA GLU A 919 30.51 7.45 -26.98
C GLU A 919 29.59 7.22 -28.17
N ASN A 920 29.97 6.31 -29.08
CA ASN A 920 29.13 5.93 -30.23
C ASN A 920 27.80 5.27 -29.85
N LYS A 921 27.64 4.83 -28.60
CA LYS A 921 26.43 4.18 -28.08
C LYS A 921 25.60 5.07 -27.15
N LEU A 922 26.13 6.22 -26.73
CA LEU A 922 25.45 7.23 -25.91
C LEU A 922 24.69 8.22 -26.80
#